data_AF-A0A653I374-F1
#
_entry.id   AF-A0A653I374-F1
#
_cell.length_a   1.000
_cell.length_b   1.000
_cell.length_c   1.000
_cell.angle_alpha   90.00
_cell.angle_beta   90.00
_cell.angle_gamma   90.00
#
_symmetry.space_group_name_H-M   'P 1'
#
loop_
_entity.id
_entity.type
_entity.pdbx_description
1 polymer ?
#
loop_
_entity_poly.entity_id
_entity_poly.type
_entity_poly.pdbx_seq_one_letter_code
_entity_poly.pdbx_strand_id
1 'polypeptide(L)'
;MSQTQKPASPRSASSSLEANERDDIFSEKYAWVAVGACGLASVAFGPEESFKALGDSRHLLLFLGLLTALSILLVSLTYFRVTELFPKGGGGYAMATNLLGPRVGLIAGAALLVDYVLMVALGISASTHLMFSFLPPYFYEYRVWVSMALMLGLMNFHIQGRHLNLKPFKYLFVAFLLTHLVFILVGFSDHFQDIGGVVTRSIETTQSDLSTFGWLPVLAIFARGFFLGGGTYTGIEAASDTVQLSRYRQSSENRRKMLAYVACALAFAAASLAALYSLWDVNIEPTMALNGVLFERVFTDIGWDWPYVILGLLVMLGLETAVLLLAAHVAFVVGPRVLSTMAIDSWLPHQFRYLSNRFVTKNGIMLMGGLALLAIYLSDANVDLLVVLFSINVFIVFSLSMLGLCVYWLKNRHEKRFVKGFLSASLGFVVSASILLGTIITQFFQGGWITMLITTVVVLVCLWVRNHYRETKDKITKIDEVFAMAQYGSAHSPPELIPDGNTAVFIVGNSRGGGLHALLWVQRMFPNHFQNFVFMNARTVDSKAYGGREALEAMRVDASVSLNYFVNFCRSHGLRAKSYLSFGTDAVEELTNLAKVVAENHPNAIFFTSKLVFENENILTRLLHNQAALELQRRLHNAGQQMVILPMRL
;
A
#
# COMPACT_ATOMS: atom_id res chain seq x y z
N MET A 1 -5.07 -55.14 -20.32
CA MET A 1 -5.89 -54.58 -19.23
C MET A 1 -5.16 -53.37 -18.67
N SER A 2 -5.64 -52.17 -19.00
CA SER A 2 -5.07 -50.88 -18.61
C SER A 2 -5.44 -50.53 -17.18
N GLN A 3 -4.46 -50.19 -16.34
CA GLN A 3 -4.71 -49.44 -15.11
C GLN A 3 -4.47 -47.96 -15.39
N THR A 4 -5.56 -47.19 -15.37
CA THR A 4 -5.61 -45.75 -15.49
C THR A 4 -5.08 -45.09 -14.22
N GLN A 5 -3.95 -44.40 -14.33
CA GLN A 5 -3.43 -43.53 -13.28
C GLN A 5 -4.32 -42.28 -13.20
N LYS A 6 -5.09 -42.16 -12.11
CA LYS A 6 -5.86 -40.94 -11.76
C LYS A 6 -4.88 -39.78 -11.51
N PRO A 7 -5.15 -38.56 -12.01
CA PRO A 7 -4.37 -37.39 -11.64
C PRO A 7 -4.58 -37.06 -10.15
N ALA A 8 -3.51 -36.66 -9.47
CA ALA A 8 -3.52 -36.28 -8.08
C ALA A 8 -4.57 -35.18 -7.81
N SER A 9 -5.46 -35.43 -6.84
CA SER A 9 -6.49 -34.48 -6.45
C SER A 9 -5.87 -33.21 -5.81
N PRO A 10 -6.46 -32.02 -5.99
CA PRO A 10 -5.96 -30.74 -5.47
C PRO A 10 -6.03 -30.58 -3.93
N ARG A 11 -6.32 -31.63 -3.16
CA ARG A 11 -6.53 -31.57 -1.70
C ARG A 11 -5.24 -31.46 -0.86
N SER A 12 -4.07 -31.82 -1.39
CA SER A 12 -2.81 -31.74 -0.64
C SER A 12 -2.22 -30.32 -0.59
N ALA A 13 -2.50 -29.50 -1.61
CA ALA A 13 -2.14 -28.08 -1.59
C ALA A 13 -3.06 -27.29 -0.65
N SER A 14 -4.35 -27.62 -0.58
CA SER A 14 -5.30 -26.91 0.29
C SER A 14 -5.05 -27.12 1.78
N SER A 15 -4.58 -28.30 2.22
CA SER A 15 -4.36 -28.58 3.65
C SER A 15 -3.12 -27.90 4.22
N SER A 16 -2.07 -27.69 3.40
CA SER A 16 -0.90 -26.90 3.78
C SER A 16 -1.18 -25.39 3.72
N LEU A 17 -2.05 -24.94 2.80
CA LEU A 17 -2.56 -23.57 2.73
C LEU A 17 -3.43 -23.20 3.94
N GLU A 18 -4.34 -24.07 4.37
CA GLU A 18 -5.19 -23.83 5.55
C GLU A 18 -4.41 -23.81 6.88
N ALA A 19 -3.25 -24.45 6.95
CA ALA A 19 -2.39 -24.42 8.13
C ALA A 19 -1.51 -23.15 8.16
N ASN A 20 -1.06 -22.69 7.00
CA ASN A 20 -0.21 -21.48 6.87
C ASN A 20 -1.03 -20.18 6.93
N GLU A 21 -2.31 -20.21 6.55
CA GLU A 21 -3.25 -19.08 6.67
C GLU A 21 -3.74 -18.81 8.12
N ARG A 22 -3.57 -19.75 9.06
CA ARG A 22 -4.09 -19.61 10.44
C ARG A 22 -3.33 -18.58 11.29
N ASP A 23 -2.11 -18.23 10.89
CA ASP A 23 -1.22 -17.30 11.61
C ASP A 23 -0.80 -16.08 10.76
N ASP A 24 -1.55 -15.74 9.69
CA ASP A 24 -1.33 -14.50 8.92
C ASP A 24 -1.78 -13.25 9.70
N ILE A 25 -1.15 -12.10 9.45
CA ILE A 25 -1.42 -10.79 10.09
C ILE A 25 -2.86 -10.33 9.90
N PHE A 26 -3.47 -10.82 8.84
CA PHE A 26 -4.82 -10.50 8.42
C PHE A 26 -5.86 -11.54 8.90
N SER A 27 -5.44 -12.56 9.66
CA SER A 27 -6.39 -13.49 10.29
C SER A 27 -7.19 -12.78 11.39
N GLU A 28 -8.46 -13.17 11.57
CA GLU A 28 -9.37 -12.53 12.53
C GLU A 28 -8.83 -12.51 13.97
N LYS A 29 -8.00 -13.49 14.35
CA LYS A 29 -7.41 -13.58 15.70
C LYS A 29 -6.32 -12.53 15.98
N TYR A 30 -5.59 -12.07 14.96
CA TYR A 30 -4.43 -11.18 15.12
C TYR A 30 -4.57 -9.84 14.41
N ALA A 31 -5.54 -9.66 13.52
CA ALA A 31 -5.71 -8.42 12.77
C ALA A 31 -5.94 -7.20 13.67
N TRP A 32 -6.60 -7.35 14.82
CA TRP A 32 -6.76 -6.25 15.78
C TRP A 32 -5.44 -5.74 16.34
N VAL A 33 -4.40 -6.59 16.42
CA VAL A 33 -3.05 -6.20 16.84
C VAL A 33 -2.40 -5.33 15.78
N ALA A 34 -2.46 -5.72 14.51
CA ALA A 34 -1.89 -4.93 13.41
C ALA A 34 -2.61 -3.58 13.24
N VAL A 35 -3.95 -3.61 13.29
CA VAL A 35 -4.80 -2.42 13.18
C VAL A 35 -4.61 -1.49 14.38
N GLY A 36 -4.59 -2.06 15.59
CA GLY A 36 -4.36 -1.30 16.83
C GLY A 36 -2.95 -0.74 16.93
N ALA A 37 -1.93 -1.50 16.50
CA ALA A 37 -0.54 -1.02 16.47
C ALA A 37 -0.37 0.15 15.52
N CYS A 38 -0.92 0.08 14.30
CA CYS A 38 -0.91 1.22 13.39
C CYS A 38 -1.66 2.42 13.99
N GLY A 39 -2.80 2.16 14.63
CA GLY A 39 -3.62 3.16 15.30
C GLY A 39 -2.91 3.92 16.42
N LEU A 40 -2.24 3.19 17.31
CA LEU A 40 -1.67 3.74 18.55
C LEU A 40 -0.19 4.11 18.44
N ALA A 41 0.53 3.66 17.42
CA ALA A 41 1.91 4.05 17.18
C ALA A 41 2.07 5.58 17.04
N SER A 42 1.06 6.28 16.51
CA SER A 42 1.08 7.73 16.35
C SER A 42 1.09 8.51 17.66
N VAL A 43 0.72 7.87 18.77
CA VAL A 43 0.75 8.47 20.11
C VAL A 43 2.19 8.72 20.58
N ALA A 44 3.17 8.01 20.02
CA ALA A 44 4.58 8.19 20.36
C ALA A 44 5.20 9.48 19.79
N PHE A 45 4.54 10.17 18.86
CA PHE A 45 5.08 11.39 18.23
C PHE A 45 4.03 12.49 18.01
N GLY A 46 2.76 12.17 17.79
CA GLY A 46 1.71 13.17 17.48
C GLY A 46 1.42 14.16 18.62
N PRO A 47 1.21 13.71 19.86
CA PRO A 47 1.08 14.59 21.02
C PRO A 47 2.32 15.46 21.26
N GLU A 48 3.52 14.91 21.03
CA GLU A 48 4.79 15.64 21.14
C GLU A 48 4.89 16.77 20.11
N GLU A 49 4.49 16.55 18.86
CA GLU A 49 4.48 17.61 17.84
C GLU A 49 3.47 18.72 18.19
N SER A 50 2.33 18.36 18.76
CA SER A 50 1.35 19.34 19.28
C SER A 50 1.97 20.19 20.41
N PHE A 51 2.72 19.55 21.30
CA PHE A 51 3.41 20.19 22.41
C PHE A 51 4.49 21.16 21.92
N LYS A 52 5.40 20.70 21.05
CA LYS A 52 6.46 21.53 20.44
C LYS A 52 5.88 22.73 19.68
N ALA A 53 4.75 22.53 19.01
CA ALA A 53 4.09 23.56 18.23
C ALA A 53 3.50 24.72 19.05
N LEU A 54 3.18 24.51 20.33
CA LEU A 54 2.68 25.56 21.22
C LEU A 54 3.77 26.47 21.77
N GLY A 55 5.04 26.05 21.74
CA GLY A 55 6.17 26.84 22.24
C GLY A 55 6.00 27.21 23.72
N ASP A 56 5.93 28.51 24.01
CA ASP A 56 5.76 29.04 25.37
C ASP A 56 4.29 29.02 25.83
N SER A 57 3.33 28.90 24.90
CA SER A 57 1.88 28.85 25.20
C SER A 57 1.40 27.44 25.61
N ARG A 58 2.21 26.70 26.39
CA ARG A 58 1.93 25.31 26.80
C ARG A 58 0.66 25.15 27.63
N HIS A 59 0.22 26.23 28.28
CA HIS A 59 -1.05 26.29 29.01
C HIS A 59 -2.27 25.97 28.13
N LEU A 60 -2.17 26.09 26.81
CA LEU A 60 -3.23 25.73 25.86
C LEU A 60 -3.35 24.23 25.58
N LEU A 61 -2.38 23.42 26.01
CA LEU A 61 -2.26 22.01 25.65
C LEU A 61 -3.44 21.16 26.12
N LEU A 62 -4.05 21.50 27.26
CA LEU A 62 -5.24 20.79 27.76
C LEU A 62 -6.43 20.93 26.80
N PHE A 63 -6.71 22.17 26.39
CA PHE A 63 -7.79 22.47 25.44
C PHE A 63 -7.49 21.84 24.08
N LEU A 64 -6.21 21.84 23.69
CA LEU A 64 -5.76 21.25 22.45
C LEU A 64 -5.93 19.72 22.45
N GLY A 65 -5.52 19.05 23.52
CA GLY A 65 -5.67 17.60 23.68
C GLY A 65 -7.13 17.16 23.62
N LEU A 66 -8.03 17.92 24.27
CA LEU A 66 -9.47 17.68 24.19
C LEU A 66 -9.99 17.86 22.76
N LEU A 67 -9.65 18.97 22.10
CA LEU A 67 -10.06 19.23 20.72
C LEU A 67 -9.58 18.12 19.79
N THR A 68 -8.31 17.71 19.90
CA THR A 68 -7.69 16.61 19.13
C THR A 68 -8.41 15.28 19.37
N ALA A 69 -8.76 14.95 20.61
CA ALA A 69 -9.52 13.73 20.90
C ALA A 69 -10.93 13.73 20.26
N LEU A 70 -11.67 14.85 20.36
CA LEU A 70 -13.00 14.97 19.74
C LEU A 70 -12.93 14.86 18.22
N SER A 71 -11.95 15.52 17.62
CA SER A 71 -11.75 15.51 16.17
C SER A 71 -11.26 14.16 15.64
N ILE A 72 -10.40 13.45 16.38
CA ILE A 72 -10.04 12.04 16.10
C ILE A 72 -11.29 11.18 16.05
N LEU A 73 -12.17 11.26 17.05
CA LEU A 73 -13.42 10.50 17.08
C LEU A 73 -14.33 10.85 15.90
N LEU A 74 -14.47 12.13 15.60
CA LEU A 74 -15.30 12.64 14.51
C LEU A 74 -14.80 12.17 13.13
N VAL A 75 -13.50 12.36 12.85
CA VAL A 75 -12.88 11.92 11.58
C VAL A 75 -12.98 10.41 11.46
N SER A 76 -12.67 9.67 12.52
CA SER A 76 -12.79 8.20 12.56
C SER A 76 -14.22 7.74 12.25
N LEU A 77 -15.23 8.28 12.93
CA LEU A 77 -16.63 7.92 12.70
C LEU A 77 -17.07 8.17 11.25
N THR A 78 -16.61 9.27 10.67
CA THR A 78 -16.92 9.62 9.28
C THR A 78 -16.19 8.68 8.32
N TYR A 79 -14.93 8.36 8.61
CA TYR A 79 -14.12 7.45 7.81
C TYR A 79 -14.64 6.00 7.90
N PHE A 80 -15.25 5.59 9.00
CA PHE A 80 -15.84 4.25 9.10
C PHE A 80 -17.01 4.08 8.11
N ARG A 81 -17.83 5.12 7.91
CA ARG A 81 -18.91 5.10 6.91
C ARG A 81 -18.37 4.91 5.48
N VAL A 82 -17.19 5.46 5.20
CA VAL A 82 -16.47 5.21 3.94
C VAL A 82 -16.14 3.73 3.79
N THR A 83 -15.57 3.10 4.81
CA THR A 83 -15.18 1.69 4.74
C THR A 83 -16.39 0.75 4.60
N GLU A 84 -17.58 1.16 5.05
CA GLU A 84 -18.83 0.43 4.86
C GLU A 84 -19.33 0.46 3.41
N LEU A 85 -19.12 1.58 2.70
CA LEU A 85 -19.47 1.73 1.29
C LEU A 85 -18.56 0.92 0.35
N PHE A 86 -17.31 0.70 0.77
CA PHE A 86 -16.29 -0.02 -0.03
C PHE A 86 -15.78 -1.28 0.70
N PRO A 87 -16.65 -2.27 0.98
CA PRO A 87 -16.26 -3.48 1.70
C PRO A 87 -15.32 -4.36 0.89
N LYS A 88 -15.25 -4.16 -0.44
CA LYS A 88 -14.34 -4.91 -1.31
C LYS A 88 -12.87 -4.46 -1.22
N GLY A 89 -12.58 -3.42 -0.43
CA GLY A 89 -11.25 -2.90 -0.17
C GLY A 89 -10.73 -1.96 -1.27
N GLY A 90 -9.49 -1.49 -1.10
CA GLY A 90 -8.77 -0.63 -2.05
C GLY A 90 -8.36 0.74 -1.51
N GLY A 91 -8.60 0.99 -0.21
CA GLY A 91 -8.17 2.18 0.53
C GLY A 91 -8.66 3.51 -0.05
N GLY A 92 -7.99 4.59 0.35
CA GLY A 92 -8.30 5.95 -0.14
C GLY A 92 -8.21 6.08 -1.67
N TYR A 93 -7.31 5.32 -2.32
CA TYR A 93 -7.15 5.30 -3.78
C TYR A 93 -8.43 4.81 -4.50
N ALA A 94 -8.92 3.62 -4.15
CA ALA A 94 -10.10 3.05 -4.81
C ALA A 94 -11.35 3.87 -4.50
N MET A 95 -11.45 4.40 -3.28
CA MET A 95 -12.56 5.26 -2.90
C MET A 95 -12.58 6.55 -3.74
N ALA A 96 -11.49 7.31 -3.78
CA ALA A 96 -11.40 8.53 -4.56
C ALA A 96 -11.64 8.26 -6.05
N THR A 97 -11.10 7.15 -6.57
CA THR A 97 -11.31 6.72 -7.97
C THR A 97 -12.79 6.48 -8.28
N ASN A 98 -13.51 5.78 -7.40
CA ASN A 98 -14.92 5.43 -7.62
C ASN A 98 -15.88 6.61 -7.38
N LEU A 99 -15.60 7.48 -6.41
CA LEU A 99 -16.51 8.58 -6.02
C LEU A 99 -16.25 9.89 -6.78
N LEU A 100 -14.97 10.24 -6.98
CA LEU A 100 -14.53 11.50 -7.58
C LEU A 100 -13.95 11.33 -8.99
N GLY A 101 -13.65 10.10 -9.40
CA GLY A 101 -13.18 9.75 -10.74
C GLY A 101 -11.67 9.47 -10.81
N PRO A 102 -11.18 8.93 -11.94
CA PRO A 102 -9.83 8.37 -12.03
C PRO A 102 -8.69 9.37 -11.80
N ARG A 103 -8.84 10.64 -12.21
CA ARG A 103 -7.78 11.64 -12.05
C ARG A 103 -7.60 12.07 -10.60
N VAL A 104 -8.69 12.23 -9.87
CA VAL A 104 -8.65 12.53 -8.42
C VAL A 104 -8.18 11.29 -7.65
N GLY A 105 -8.64 10.11 -8.09
CA GLY A 105 -8.10 8.83 -7.65
C GLY A 105 -6.58 8.73 -7.78
N LEU A 106 -6.01 9.15 -8.91
CA LEU A 106 -4.55 9.19 -9.08
C LEU A 106 -3.85 10.06 -8.03
N ILE A 107 -4.38 11.24 -7.72
CA ILE A 107 -3.79 12.13 -6.69
C ILE A 107 -3.80 11.44 -5.34
N ALA A 108 -4.94 10.82 -4.96
CA ALA A 108 -5.03 10.05 -3.72
C ALA A 108 -4.07 8.85 -3.70
N GLY A 109 -3.94 8.13 -4.82
CA GLY A 109 -3.02 7.00 -4.94
C GLY A 109 -1.54 7.41 -4.88
N ALA A 110 -1.18 8.52 -5.52
CA ALA A 110 0.16 9.07 -5.44
C ALA A 110 0.49 9.54 -4.02
N ALA A 111 -0.44 10.24 -3.36
CA ALA A 111 -0.29 10.64 -1.96
C ALA A 111 -0.10 9.41 -1.07
N LEU A 112 -0.94 8.38 -1.21
CA LEU A 112 -0.81 7.09 -0.49
C LEU A 112 0.54 6.39 -0.71
N LEU A 113 1.08 6.40 -1.94
CA LEU A 113 2.37 5.77 -2.20
C LEU A 113 3.51 6.48 -1.48
N VAL A 114 3.51 7.81 -1.52
CA VAL A 114 4.49 8.63 -0.78
C VAL A 114 4.27 8.45 0.72
N ASP A 115 3.02 8.39 1.15
CA ASP A 115 2.61 8.19 2.53
C ASP A 115 3.17 6.89 3.12
N TYR A 116 2.98 5.75 2.45
CA TYR A 116 3.53 4.48 2.91
C TYR A 116 5.06 4.45 2.94
N VAL A 117 5.74 5.15 2.02
CA VAL A 117 7.21 5.30 2.09
C VAL A 117 7.61 6.09 3.33
N LEU A 118 6.95 7.22 3.58
CA LEU A 118 7.21 8.08 4.73
C LEU A 118 6.83 7.40 6.04
N MET A 119 5.75 6.61 6.08
CA MET A 119 5.31 5.86 7.26
C MET A 119 6.36 4.83 7.69
N VAL A 120 6.98 4.13 6.74
CA VAL A 120 8.08 3.20 7.03
C VAL A 120 9.31 3.96 7.55
N ALA A 121 9.68 5.05 6.88
CA ALA A 121 10.81 5.89 7.31
C ALA A 121 10.60 6.49 8.70
N LEU A 122 9.40 7.03 8.95
CA LEU A 122 8.97 7.61 10.23
C LEU A 122 8.94 6.55 11.32
N GLY A 123 8.32 5.40 11.08
CA GLY A 123 8.22 4.32 12.07
C GLY A 123 9.59 3.84 12.53
N ILE A 124 10.55 3.70 11.61
CA ILE A 124 11.93 3.29 11.95
C ILE A 124 12.71 4.41 12.64
N SER A 125 12.57 5.65 12.17
CA SER A 125 13.26 6.80 12.77
C SER A 125 12.75 7.07 14.18
N ALA A 126 11.43 7.05 14.39
CA ALA A 126 10.80 7.19 15.70
C ALA A 126 11.15 6.02 16.64
N SER A 127 11.15 4.79 16.13
CA SER A 127 11.62 3.63 16.92
C SER A 127 13.05 3.83 17.40
N THR A 128 13.93 4.31 16.51
CA THR A 128 15.31 4.58 16.87
C THR A 128 15.40 5.74 17.86
N HIS A 129 14.63 6.80 17.68
CA HIS A 129 14.59 7.93 18.61
C HIS A 129 14.19 7.51 20.04
N LEU A 130 13.17 6.67 20.19
CA LEU A 130 12.76 6.11 21.48
C LEU A 130 13.82 5.18 22.09
N MET A 131 14.46 4.33 21.26
CA MET A 131 15.55 3.46 21.74
C MET A 131 16.75 4.23 22.26
N PHE A 132 17.05 5.38 21.66
CA PHE A 132 18.18 6.22 22.09
C PHE A 132 17.83 7.11 23.28
N SER A 133 16.55 7.26 23.62
CA SER A 133 16.09 8.10 24.73
C SER A 133 16.52 7.59 26.11
N PHE A 134 16.84 6.30 26.27
CA PHE A 134 17.39 5.74 27.50
C PHE A 134 18.91 5.49 27.42
N LEU A 135 19.53 5.77 26.27
CA LEU A 135 20.98 5.64 26.07
C LEU A 135 21.69 6.95 26.39
N PRO A 136 22.99 6.91 26.74
CA PRO A 136 23.78 8.12 26.91
C PRO A 136 23.77 9.02 25.65
N PRO A 137 23.77 10.37 25.81
CA PRO A 137 23.62 11.32 24.70
C PRO A 137 24.65 11.19 23.59
N TYR A 138 25.89 10.77 23.89
CA TYR A 138 26.95 10.61 22.89
C TYR A 138 26.66 9.52 21.85
N PHE A 139 25.74 8.59 22.13
CA PHE A 139 25.32 7.62 21.12
C PHE A 139 24.35 8.22 20.10
N TYR A 140 23.67 9.33 20.42
CA TYR A 140 22.60 9.90 19.58
C TYR A 140 23.03 10.24 18.14
N GLU A 141 24.32 10.48 17.90
CA GLU A 141 24.89 10.70 16.56
C GLU A 141 24.77 9.45 15.65
N TYR A 142 24.73 8.25 16.23
CA TYR A 142 24.62 6.99 15.48
C TYR A 142 23.19 6.63 15.08
N ARG A 143 22.18 7.42 15.48
CA ARG A 143 20.76 7.13 15.22
C ARG A 143 20.47 6.86 13.74
N VAL A 144 21.06 7.66 12.84
CA VAL A 144 20.83 7.54 11.39
C VAL A 144 21.33 6.20 10.87
N TRP A 145 22.54 5.81 11.26
CA TRP A 145 23.13 4.53 10.87
C TRP A 145 22.33 3.35 11.39
N VAL A 146 21.87 3.41 12.65
CA VAL A 146 21.02 2.37 13.23
C VAL A 146 19.66 2.30 12.53
N SER A 147 19.02 3.44 12.23
CA SER A 147 17.76 3.48 11.47
C SER A 147 17.94 2.87 10.07
N MET A 148 19.02 3.20 9.35
CA MET A 148 19.31 2.62 8.04
C MET A 148 19.58 1.11 8.12
N ALA A 149 20.30 0.64 9.14
CA ALA A 149 20.55 -0.78 9.37
C ALA A 149 19.25 -1.55 9.67
N LEU A 150 18.38 -1.01 10.53
CA LEU A 150 17.05 -1.56 10.82
C LEU A 150 16.18 -1.62 9.56
N MET A 151 16.21 -0.56 8.74
CA MET A 151 15.47 -0.49 7.49
C MET A 151 15.96 -1.53 6.46
N LEU A 152 17.29 -1.69 6.31
CA LEU A 152 17.86 -2.73 5.46
C LEU A 152 17.50 -4.14 5.95
N GLY A 153 17.51 -4.35 7.28
CA GLY A 153 17.06 -5.59 7.91
C GLY A 153 15.60 -5.90 7.57
N LEU A 154 14.71 -4.90 7.73
CA LEU A 154 13.29 -5.03 7.42
C LEU A 154 13.04 -5.26 5.93
N MET A 155 13.76 -4.56 5.04
CA MET A 155 13.66 -4.75 3.59
C MET A 155 14.09 -6.17 3.20
N ASN A 156 15.22 -6.65 3.72
CA ASN A 156 15.71 -7.99 3.45
C ASN A 156 14.75 -9.08 3.96
N PHE A 157 14.18 -8.89 5.14
CA PHE A 157 13.16 -9.79 5.70
C PHE A 157 11.98 -10.00 4.73
N HIS A 158 11.47 -8.91 4.15
CA HIS A 158 10.34 -8.97 3.21
C HIS A 158 10.71 -9.49 1.82
N ILE A 159 11.91 -9.17 1.30
CA ILE A 159 12.38 -9.72 0.01
C ILE A 159 12.47 -11.25 0.09
N GLN A 160 12.86 -11.78 1.26
CA GLN A 160 12.91 -13.21 1.49
C GLN A 160 11.52 -13.86 1.63
N GLY A 161 10.42 -13.10 1.60
CA GLY A 161 9.06 -13.64 1.72
C GLY A 161 8.85 -14.41 3.01
N ARG A 162 9.55 -14.03 4.09
CA ARG A 162 9.36 -14.61 5.41
C ARG A 162 8.06 -14.05 5.98
N HIS A 163 7.15 -14.91 6.41
CA HIS A 163 6.01 -14.50 7.20
C HIS A 163 6.48 -14.28 8.65
N LEU A 164 6.17 -13.11 9.21
CA LEU A 164 6.46 -12.82 10.61
C LEU A 164 5.53 -13.65 11.50
N ASN A 165 6.07 -14.37 12.48
CA ASN A 165 5.24 -15.01 13.50
C ASN A 165 4.68 -13.93 14.43
N LEU A 166 3.36 -13.73 14.42
CA LEU A 166 2.71 -12.62 15.11
C LEU A 166 2.21 -12.96 16.51
N LYS A 167 2.29 -14.23 16.90
CA LYS A 167 2.02 -14.66 18.28
C LYS A 167 2.77 -13.80 19.31
N PRO A 168 4.09 -13.55 19.21
CA PRO A 168 4.79 -12.66 20.14
C PRO A 168 4.28 -11.22 20.10
N PHE A 169 3.98 -10.68 18.91
CA PHE A 169 3.49 -9.31 18.74
C PHE A 169 2.14 -9.06 19.40
N LYS A 170 1.27 -10.07 19.49
CA LYS A 170 0.03 -9.99 20.27
C LYS A 170 0.32 -9.70 21.75
N TYR A 171 1.23 -10.45 22.36
CA TYR A 171 1.57 -10.28 23.77
C TYR A 171 2.24 -8.94 24.02
N LEU A 172 3.13 -8.55 23.11
CA LEU A 172 3.80 -7.24 23.11
C LEU A 172 2.79 -6.09 23.05
N PHE A 173 1.80 -6.15 22.14
CA PHE A 173 0.80 -5.10 22.01
C PHE A 173 -0.17 -5.04 23.21
N VAL A 174 -0.54 -6.19 23.79
CA VAL A 174 -1.30 -6.22 25.05
C VAL A 174 -0.48 -5.63 26.19
N ALA A 175 0.81 -5.97 26.27
CA ALA A 175 1.71 -5.41 27.27
C ALA A 175 1.82 -3.88 27.11
N PHE A 176 1.98 -3.39 25.89
CA PHE A 176 1.93 -1.95 25.58
C PHE A 176 0.65 -1.30 26.10
N LEU A 177 -0.52 -1.83 25.74
CA LEU A 177 -1.82 -1.28 26.18
C LEU A 177 -1.96 -1.25 27.70
N LEU A 178 -1.64 -2.35 28.38
CA LEU A 178 -1.80 -2.46 29.83
C LEU A 178 -0.80 -1.57 30.58
N THR A 179 0.47 -1.58 30.18
CA THR A 179 1.51 -0.76 30.82
C THR A 179 1.22 0.72 30.66
N HIS A 180 0.83 1.18 29.48
CA HIS A 180 0.50 2.58 29.23
C HIS A 180 -0.79 3.00 29.93
N LEU A 181 -1.79 2.13 29.99
CA LEU A 181 -3.00 2.39 30.77
C LEU A 181 -2.67 2.54 32.26
N VAL A 182 -1.87 1.63 32.83
CA VAL A 182 -1.42 1.72 34.23
C VAL A 182 -0.60 2.99 34.45
N PHE A 183 0.31 3.32 33.54
CA PHE A 183 1.10 4.55 33.61
C PHE A 183 0.21 5.80 33.63
N ILE A 184 -0.76 5.87 32.73
CA ILE A 184 -1.71 7.00 32.68
C ILE A 184 -2.45 7.11 34.02
N LEU A 185 -2.96 6.00 34.56
CA LEU A 185 -3.67 5.99 35.84
C LEU A 185 -2.77 6.44 37.00
N VAL A 186 -1.53 5.95 37.06
CA VAL A 186 -0.55 6.33 38.09
C VAL A 186 -0.20 7.81 37.96
N GLY A 187 0.15 8.28 36.77
CA GLY A 187 0.53 9.66 36.50
C GLY A 187 -0.58 10.68 36.81
N PHE A 188 -1.86 10.30 36.72
CA PHE A 188 -2.97 11.12 37.19
C PHE A 188 -3.23 10.99 38.68
N SER A 189 -3.01 9.81 39.27
CA SER A 189 -3.33 9.57 40.70
C SER A 189 -2.45 10.39 41.64
N ASP A 190 -1.18 10.57 41.27
CA ASP A 190 -0.17 11.23 42.10
C ASP A 190 -0.40 12.75 42.20
N HIS A 191 -0.79 13.36 41.08
CA HIS A 191 -1.09 14.79 40.97
C HIS A 191 -2.59 15.07 40.83
N PHE A 192 -3.46 14.17 41.32
CA PHE A 192 -4.91 14.28 41.12
C PHE A 192 -5.48 15.58 41.73
N GLN A 193 -4.93 16.02 42.86
CA GLN A 193 -5.34 17.25 43.53
C GLN A 193 -4.92 18.51 42.76
N ASP A 194 -3.85 18.43 41.97
CA ASP A 194 -3.31 19.55 41.20
C ASP A 194 -4.03 19.77 39.88
N ILE A 195 -4.81 18.80 39.39
CA ILE A 195 -5.59 18.93 38.15
C ILE A 195 -6.46 20.19 38.16
N GLY A 196 -7.12 20.48 39.29
CA GLY A 196 -7.93 21.69 39.44
C GLY A 196 -7.09 22.97 39.32
N GLY A 197 -5.88 22.96 39.89
CA GLY A 197 -4.93 24.07 39.80
C GLY A 197 -4.39 24.28 38.38
N VAL A 198 -4.04 23.20 37.68
CA VAL A 198 -3.55 23.25 36.29
C VAL A 198 -4.63 23.74 35.34
N VAL A 199 -5.89 23.30 35.49
CA VAL A 199 -7.01 23.81 34.71
C VAL A 199 -7.25 25.30 34.99
N THR A 200 -7.25 25.71 36.26
CA THR A 200 -7.47 27.11 36.66
C THR A 200 -6.36 28.01 36.11
N ARG A 201 -5.10 27.63 36.30
CA ARG A 201 -3.94 28.35 35.75
C ARG A 201 -3.98 28.44 34.23
N SER A 202 -4.41 27.36 33.55
CA SER A 202 -4.56 27.36 32.10
C SER A 202 -5.61 28.35 31.63
N ILE A 203 -6.75 28.43 32.32
CA ILE A 203 -7.82 29.39 32.02
C ILE A 203 -7.35 30.83 32.29
N GLU A 204 -6.77 31.09 33.46
CA GLU A 204 -6.29 32.43 33.86
C GLU A 204 -5.19 32.94 32.93
N THR A 205 -4.22 32.09 32.59
CA THR A 205 -3.13 32.44 31.66
C THR A 205 -3.68 32.70 30.26
N THR A 206 -4.63 31.89 29.79
CA THR A 206 -5.29 32.11 28.49
C THR A 206 -6.04 33.44 28.49
N GLN A 207 -6.78 33.78 29.56
CA GLN A 207 -7.49 35.05 29.67
C GLN A 207 -6.52 36.24 29.70
N SER A 208 -5.40 36.11 30.42
CA SER A 208 -4.33 37.10 30.44
C SER A 208 -3.74 37.31 29.04
N ASP A 209 -3.41 36.25 28.33
CA ASP A 209 -2.88 36.32 26.97
C ASP A 209 -3.89 36.92 25.98
N LEU A 210 -5.17 36.55 26.09
CA LEU A 210 -6.25 37.14 25.29
C LEU A 210 -6.39 38.65 25.54
N SER A 211 -6.18 39.10 26.77
CA SER A 211 -6.23 40.52 27.13
C SER A 211 -4.99 41.30 26.67
N THR A 212 -3.82 40.64 26.65
CA THR A 212 -2.52 41.27 26.36
C THR A 212 -2.22 41.28 24.87
N PHE A 213 -2.38 40.14 24.19
CA PHE A 213 -2.02 39.94 22.78
C PHE A 213 -3.25 40.00 21.85
N GLY A 214 -4.46 39.90 22.39
CA GLY A 214 -5.70 39.80 21.62
C GLY A 214 -6.05 38.37 21.21
N TRP A 215 -7.27 38.18 20.72
CA TRP A 215 -7.79 36.83 20.40
C TRP A 215 -7.12 36.18 19.18
N LEU A 216 -6.68 36.97 18.20
CA LEU A 216 -6.19 36.45 16.93
C LEU A 216 -4.82 35.75 17.07
N PRO A 217 -3.81 36.32 17.76
CA PRO A 217 -2.54 35.62 17.99
C PRO A 217 -2.69 34.34 18.82
N VAL A 218 -3.50 34.37 19.89
CA VAL A 218 -3.77 33.19 20.73
C VAL A 218 -4.43 32.10 19.90
N LEU A 219 -5.43 32.43 19.08
CA LEU A 219 -6.06 31.48 18.18
C LEU A 219 -5.09 30.94 17.12
N ALA A 220 -4.19 31.78 16.60
CA ALA A 220 -3.20 31.36 15.61
C ALA A 220 -2.19 30.35 16.19
N ILE A 221 -1.70 30.58 17.42
CA ILE A 221 -0.82 29.63 18.13
C ILE A 221 -1.57 28.34 18.45
N PHE A 222 -2.81 28.45 18.95
CA PHE A 222 -3.67 27.30 19.21
C PHE A 222 -3.92 26.45 17.97
N ALA A 223 -4.28 27.10 16.85
CA ALA A 223 -4.51 26.46 15.57
C ALA A 223 -3.23 25.83 15.01
N ARG A 224 -2.07 26.48 15.16
CA ARG A 224 -0.77 25.90 14.79
C ARG A 224 -0.51 24.61 15.56
N GLY A 225 -0.73 24.60 16.88
CA GLY A 225 -0.66 23.39 17.70
C GLY A 225 -1.56 22.27 17.17
N PHE A 226 -2.79 22.61 16.81
CA PHE A 226 -3.77 21.66 16.27
C PHE A 226 -3.38 21.07 14.92
N PHE A 227 -2.90 21.90 14.00
CA PHE A 227 -2.51 21.46 12.66
C PHE A 227 -1.24 20.60 12.68
N LEU A 228 -0.25 20.95 13.50
CA LEU A 228 0.98 20.17 13.66
C LEU A 228 0.76 18.86 14.43
N GLY A 229 -0.21 18.83 15.33
CA GLY A 229 -0.71 17.62 15.97
C GLY A 229 -1.41 16.62 15.04
N GLY A 230 -1.56 16.97 13.76
CA GLY A 230 -2.16 16.12 12.72
C GLY A 230 -1.54 14.73 12.60
N GLY A 231 -0.27 14.57 12.98
CA GLY A 231 0.42 13.27 13.03
C GLY A 231 -0.30 12.21 13.87
N THR A 232 -1.10 12.62 14.87
CA THR A 232 -1.86 11.72 15.73
C THR A 232 -2.93 10.92 14.97
N TYR A 233 -3.54 11.49 13.92
CA TYR A 233 -4.68 10.90 13.19
C TYR A 233 -4.28 9.79 12.23
N THR A 234 -3.00 9.73 11.91
CA THR A 234 -2.42 8.91 10.85
C THR A 234 -2.64 7.41 11.09
N GLY A 235 -2.72 7.00 12.36
CA GLY A 235 -3.05 5.63 12.73
C GLY A 235 -4.43 5.16 12.28
N ILE A 236 -5.39 6.06 12.05
CA ILE A 236 -6.78 5.71 11.65
C ILE A 236 -6.82 5.19 10.21
N GLU A 237 -6.06 5.81 9.30
CA GLU A 237 -6.00 5.41 7.90
C GLU A 237 -5.38 4.02 7.77
N ALA A 238 -4.18 3.85 8.33
CA ALA A 238 -3.47 2.58 8.29
C ALA A 238 -4.29 1.45 8.94
N ALA A 239 -4.98 1.75 10.05
CA ALA A 239 -5.95 0.84 10.67
C ALA A 239 -7.04 0.42 9.66
N SER A 240 -7.64 1.38 8.96
CA SER A 240 -8.73 1.12 8.01
C SER A 240 -8.31 0.30 6.78
N ASP A 241 -7.13 0.55 6.23
CA ASP A 241 -6.60 -0.20 5.09
C ASP A 241 -6.23 -1.63 5.52
N THR A 242 -5.66 -1.78 6.71
CA THR A 242 -5.35 -3.08 7.32
C THR A 242 -6.63 -3.89 7.59
N VAL A 243 -7.69 -3.24 8.08
CA VAL A 243 -9.02 -3.85 8.28
C VAL A 243 -9.56 -4.41 6.97
N GLN A 244 -9.46 -3.66 5.86
CA GLN A 244 -9.97 -4.08 4.54
C GLN A 244 -9.23 -5.32 4.00
N LEU A 245 -7.99 -5.50 4.41
CA LEU A 245 -7.16 -6.66 4.06
C LEU A 245 -7.41 -7.87 4.98
N SER A 246 -7.90 -7.63 6.19
CA SER A 246 -8.17 -8.68 7.17
C SER A 246 -9.44 -9.49 6.90
N ARG A 247 -9.51 -10.70 7.46
CA ARG A 247 -10.73 -11.52 7.45
C ARG A 247 -11.90 -10.85 8.19
N TYR A 248 -11.66 -9.82 9.02
CA TYR A 248 -12.73 -8.95 9.55
C TYR A 248 -13.55 -8.28 8.44
N ARG A 249 -13.05 -8.22 7.21
CA ARG A 249 -13.83 -7.79 6.03
C ARG A 249 -15.16 -8.55 5.86
N GLN A 250 -15.22 -9.82 6.28
CA GLN A 250 -16.40 -10.68 6.08
C GLN A 250 -17.58 -10.30 6.99
N SER A 251 -17.34 -9.68 8.15
CA SER A 251 -18.39 -9.20 9.07
C SER A 251 -18.32 -7.69 9.25
N SER A 252 -19.33 -6.98 8.76
CA SER A 252 -19.42 -5.51 8.90
C SER A 252 -19.46 -5.06 10.35
N GLU A 253 -20.03 -5.86 11.25
CA GLU A 253 -20.16 -5.52 12.66
C GLU A 253 -18.81 -5.61 13.40
N ASN A 254 -18.06 -6.70 13.20
CA ASN A 254 -16.78 -6.89 13.86
C ASN A 254 -15.77 -5.83 13.41
N ARG A 255 -15.77 -5.50 12.11
CA ARG A 255 -15.01 -4.38 11.55
C ARG A 255 -15.30 -3.06 12.28
N ARG A 256 -16.58 -2.72 12.44
CA ARG A 256 -17.00 -1.47 13.08
C ARG A 256 -16.55 -1.38 14.53
N LYS A 257 -16.70 -2.47 15.29
CA LYS A 257 -16.26 -2.54 16.69
C LYS A 257 -14.75 -2.32 16.81
N MET A 258 -13.97 -3.02 16.00
CA MET A 258 -12.51 -2.93 16.03
C MET A 258 -12.02 -1.50 15.72
N LEU A 259 -12.54 -0.91 14.65
CA LEU A 259 -12.23 0.46 14.26
C LEU A 259 -12.63 1.47 15.35
N ALA A 260 -13.80 1.33 15.96
CA ALA A 260 -14.24 2.16 17.07
C ALA A 260 -13.34 2.05 18.30
N TYR A 261 -12.90 0.83 18.67
CA TYR A 261 -11.98 0.65 19.80
C TYR A 261 -10.64 1.33 19.56
N VAL A 262 -10.09 1.24 18.34
CA VAL A 262 -8.83 1.92 17.99
C VAL A 262 -8.98 3.43 18.05
N ALA A 263 -10.05 3.99 17.49
CA ALA A 263 -10.31 5.44 17.55
C ALA A 263 -10.50 5.94 18.99
N CYS A 264 -11.24 5.22 19.83
CA CYS A 264 -11.42 5.58 21.23
C CYS A 264 -10.11 5.48 22.03
N ALA A 265 -9.34 4.41 21.84
CA ALA A 265 -8.05 4.24 22.51
C ALA A 265 -7.05 5.33 22.10
N LEU A 266 -7.00 5.67 20.81
CA LEU A 266 -6.16 6.74 20.28
C LEU A 266 -6.56 8.11 20.83
N ALA A 267 -7.86 8.44 20.79
CA ALA A 267 -8.38 9.70 21.34
C ALA A 267 -8.11 9.82 22.84
N PHE A 268 -8.31 8.74 23.59
CA PHE A 268 -8.02 8.67 25.03
C PHE A 268 -6.52 8.88 25.28
N ALA A 269 -5.65 8.12 24.62
CA ALA A 269 -4.20 8.23 24.82
C ALA A 269 -3.66 9.62 24.47
N ALA A 270 -4.12 10.22 23.37
CA ALA A 270 -3.71 11.57 22.96
C ALA A 270 -4.15 12.65 23.97
N ALA A 271 -5.40 12.60 24.44
CA ALA A 271 -5.89 13.54 25.46
C ALA A 271 -5.18 13.34 26.81
N SER A 272 -4.99 12.08 27.23
CA SER A 272 -4.32 11.76 28.49
C SER A 272 -2.86 12.20 28.48
N LEU A 273 -2.11 11.98 27.40
CA LEU A 273 -0.72 12.45 27.32
C LEU A 273 -0.63 13.98 27.31
N ALA A 274 -1.48 14.67 26.54
CA ALA A 274 -1.53 16.13 26.54
C ALA A 274 -1.79 16.69 27.96
N ALA A 275 -2.68 16.03 28.72
CA ALA A 275 -2.94 16.38 30.10
C ALA A 275 -1.75 16.07 31.03
N LEU A 276 -1.12 14.90 30.88
CA LEU A 276 0.04 14.52 31.68
C LEU A 276 1.26 15.42 31.42
N TYR A 277 1.54 15.81 30.16
CA TYR A 277 2.63 16.75 29.86
C TYR A 277 2.45 18.10 30.56
N SER A 278 1.20 18.57 30.67
CA SER A 278 0.85 19.81 31.38
C SER A 278 0.92 19.62 32.90
N LEU A 279 0.41 18.50 33.41
CA LEU A 279 0.37 18.20 34.84
C LEU A 279 1.78 18.02 35.43
N TRP A 280 2.69 17.40 34.69
CA TRP A 280 4.05 17.09 35.11
C TRP A 280 5.09 18.15 34.69
N ASP A 281 4.65 19.22 34.03
CA ASP A 281 5.47 20.32 33.51
C ASP A 281 6.71 19.81 32.76
N VAL A 282 6.46 18.98 31.74
CA VAL A 282 7.51 18.32 30.96
C VAL A 282 8.25 19.36 30.10
N ASN A 283 9.57 19.18 29.94
CA ASN A 283 10.41 20.03 29.12
C ASN A 283 10.98 19.27 27.92
N ILE A 284 11.35 20.01 26.87
CA ILE A 284 11.95 19.45 25.66
C ILE A 284 13.41 19.14 25.94
N GLU A 285 13.80 17.89 25.75
CA GLU A 285 15.18 17.43 25.83
C GLU A 285 15.70 17.09 24.42
N PRO A 286 16.89 17.57 24.00
CA PRO A 286 17.36 17.39 22.62
C PRO A 286 17.55 15.93 22.18
N THR A 287 17.84 15.03 23.12
CA THR A 287 18.19 13.63 22.83
C THR A 287 17.12 12.63 23.26
N MET A 288 16.02 13.10 23.86
CA MET A 288 15.00 12.26 24.46
C MET A 288 13.62 12.60 23.90
N ALA A 289 12.84 11.59 23.55
CA ALA A 289 11.44 11.77 23.18
C ALA A 289 10.64 12.30 24.37
N LEU A 290 9.58 13.06 24.11
CA LEU A 290 8.79 13.71 25.17
C LEU A 290 8.09 12.68 26.07
N ASN A 291 7.67 11.54 25.51
CA ASN A 291 7.17 10.41 26.31
C ASN A 291 8.24 9.89 27.27
N GLY A 292 9.50 9.79 26.82
CA GLY A 292 10.62 9.40 27.66
C GLY A 292 10.81 10.36 28.84
N VAL A 293 10.80 11.67 28.58
CA VAL A 293 10.94 12.70 29.64
C VAL A 293 9.79 12.59 30.64
N LEU A 294 8.56 12.40 30.17
CA LEU A 294 7.41 12.18 31.04
C LEU A 294 7.58 10.93 31.90
N PHE A 295 7.98 9.80 31.30
CA PHE A 295 8.17 8.54 32.00
C PHE A 295 9.26 8.66 33.08
N GLU A 296 10.41 9.25 32.76
CA GLU A 296 11.52 9.46 33.69
C GLU A 296 11.08 10.32 34.89
N ARG A 297 10.37 11.42 34.61
CA ARG A 297 9.92 12.36 35.64
C ARG A 297 8.92 11.70 36.60
N VAL A 298 7.96 10.94 36.07
CA VAL A 298 7.00 10.17 36.89
C VAL A 298 7.70 9.12 37.73
N PHE A 299 8.60 8.31 37.15
CA PHE A 299 9.28 7.26 37.91
C PHE A 299 10.19 7.83 39.01
N THR A 300 10.86 8.93 38.73
CA THR A 300 11.74 9.60 39.71
C THR A 300 10.95 10.18 40.87
N ASP A 301 9.80 10.82 40.60
CA ASP A 301 8.97 11.44 41.63
C ASP A 301 8.28 10.41 42.56
N ILE A 302 7.87 9.27 42.01
CA ILE A 302 7.38 8.11 42.78
C ILE A 302 8.47 7.55 43.74
N GLY A 303 9.73 7.98 43.58
CA GLY A 303 10.84 7.61 44.45
C GLY A 303 11.52 6.31 44.04
N TRP A 304 11.46 5.93 42.76
CA TRP A 304 12.22 4.77 42.27
C TRP A 304 13.72 5.09 42.23
N ASP A 305 14.54 4.14 42.70
CA ASP A 305 15.99 4.23 42.50
C ASP A 305 16.32 4.22 41.00
N TRP A 306 17.44 4.88 40.64
CA TRP A 306 17.91 4.97 39.25
C TRP A 306 17.88 3.66 38.44
N PRO A 307 18.28 2.48 38.98
CA PRO A 307 18.17 1.23 38.24
C PRO A 307 16.74 0.84 37.85
N TYR A 308 15.76 1.14 38.71
CA TYR A 308 14.34 0.88 38.44
C TYR A 308 13.77 1.90 37.46
N VAL A 309 14.19 3.16 37.52
CA VAL A 309 13.84 4.18 36.51
C VAL A 309 14.29 3.73 35.13
N ILE A 310 15.54 3.29 34.99
CA ILE A 310 16.09 2.77 33.71
C ILE A 310 15.30 1.55 33.23
N LEU A 311 14.98 0.62 34.13
CA LEU A 311 14.17 -0.56 33.78
C LEU A 311 12.76 -0.17 33.32
N GLY A 312 12.12 0.79 34.00
CA GLY A 312 10.82 1.34 33.63
C GLY A 312 10.84 1.98 32.25
N LEU A 313 11.84 2.82 31.98
CA LEU A 313 12.06 3.44 30.67
C LEU A 313 12.27 2.40 29.57
N LEU A 314 13.12 1.39 29.81
CA LEU A 314 13.37 0.31 28.85
C LEU A 314 12.08 -0.44 28.51
N VAL A 315 11.26 -0.75 29.51
CA VAL A 315 9.97 -1.43 29.30
C VAL A 315 9.00 -0.54 28.52
N MET A 316 8.77 0.70 28.95
CA MET A 316 7.78 1.58 28.30
C MET A 316 8.20 1.96 26.87
N LEU A 317 9.39 2.52 26.70
CA LEU A 317 9.92 2.95 25.41
C LEU A 317 10.20 1.77 24.49
N GLY A 318 10.60 0.63 25.05
CA GLY A 318 10.78 -0.61 24.29
C GLY A 318 9.46 -1.16 23.74
N LEU A 319 8.37 -1.07 24.51
CA LEU A 319 7.04 -1.43 24.04
C LEU A 319 6.54 -0.47 22.95
N GLU A 320 6.73 0.84 23.11
CA GLU A 320 6.41 1.84 22.07
C GLU A 320 7.20 1.61 20.78
N THR A 321 8.52 1.41 20.91
CA THR A 321 9.42 1.06 19.81
C THR A 321 8.91 -0.16 19.06
N ALA A 322 8.51 -1.20 19.78
CA ALA A 322 8.09 -2.43 19.15
C ALA A 322 6.72 -2.32 18.45
N VAL A 323 5.83 -1.45 18.93
CA VAL A 323 4.58 -1.07 18.25
C VAL A 323 4.85 -0.24 16.99
N LEU A 324 5.78 0.71 17.04
CA LEU A 324 6.22 1.49 15.86
C LEU A 324 6.88 0.62 14.78
N LEU A 325 7.75 -0.30 15.16
CA LEU A 325 8.34 -1.27 14.24
C LEU A 325 7.28 -2.19 13.62
N LEU A 326 6.26 -2.58 14.39
CA LEU A 326 5.13 -3.33 13.85
C LEU A 326 4.30 -2.49 12.87
N ALA A 327 4.07 -1.21 13.15
CA ALA A 327 3.39 -0.30 12.22
C ALA A 327 4.19 -0.13 10.92
N ALA A 328 5.52 0.04 11.00
CA ALA A 328 6.40 0.08 9.83
C ALA A 328 6.36 -1.24 9.03
N HIS A 329 6.33 -2.38 9.71
CA HIS A 329 6.15 -3.69 9.07
C HIS A 329 4.81 -3.77 8.30
N VAL A 330 3.70 -3.36 8.92
CA VAL A 330 2.38 -3.33 8.28
C VAL A 330 2.39 -2.43 7.04
N ALA A 331 2.93 -1.22 7.15
CA ALA A 331 3.07 -0.29 6.02
C ALA A 331 3.84 -0.91 4.86
N PHE A 332 4.90 -1.67 5.15
CA PHE A 332 5.71 -2.38 4.16
C PHE A 332 4.98 -3.55 3.48
N VAL A 333 3.94 -4.09 4.11
CA VAL A 333 3.06 -5.11 3.53
C VAL A 333 1.94 -4.47 2.68
N VAL A 334 1.41 -3.33 3.11
CA VAL A 334 0.27 -2.66 2.44
C VAL A 334 0.72 -1.81 1.24
N GLY A 335 1.78 -1.03 1.38
CA GLY A 335 2.26 -0.11 0.34
C GLY A 335 2.50 -0.77 -1.03
N PRO A 336 3.23 -1.91 -1.11
CA PRO A 336 3.46 -2.59 -2.38
C PRO A 336 2.18 -3.12 -3.04
N ARG A 337 1.08 -3.31 -2.29
CA ARG A 337 -0.23 -3.70 -2.83
C ARG A 337 -0.94 -2.51 -3.46
N VAL A 338 -0.82 -1.31 -2.90
CA VAL A 338 -1.31 -0.07 -3.53
C VAL A 338 -0.59 0.16 -4.86
N LEU A 339 0.74 -0.01 -4.86
CA LEU A 339 1.56 0.08 -6.07
C LEU A 339 1.09 -0.92 -7.15
N SER A 340 0.82 -2.17 -6.75
CA SER A 340 0.26 -3.20 -7.63
C SER A 340 -1.12 -2.82 -8.17
N THR A 341 -2.00 -2.27 -7.33
CA THR A 341 -3.36 -1.85 -7.72
C THR A 341 -3.32 -0.70 -8.73
N MET A 342 -2.46 0.29 -8.52
CA MET A 342 -2.25 1.38 -9.47
C MET A 342 -1.59 0.92 -10.78
N ALA A 343 -0.72 -0.09 -10.73
CA ALA A 343 -0.14 -0.71 -11.92
C ALA A 343 -1.18 -1.51 -12.72
N ILE A 344 -2.17 -2.15 -12.07
CA ILE A 344 -3.31 -2.79 -12.74
C ILE A 344 -4.11 -1.75 -13.54
N ASP A 345 -4.33 -0.57 -12.96
CA ASP A 345 -5.03 0.55 -13.62
C ASP A 345 -4.15 1.31 -14.63
N SER A 346 -2.96 0.78 -14.93
CA SER A 346 -2.00 1.33 -15.91
C SER A 346 -1.47 2.73 -15.56
N TRP A 347 -1.50 3.12 -14.27
CA TRP A 347 -0.84 4.34 -13.79
C TRP A 347 0.66 4.15 -13.61
N LEU A 348 1.09 2.92 -13.34
CA LEU A 348 2.48 2.57 -13.06
C LEU A 348 2.98 1.46 -14.00
N PRO A 349 4.31 1.24 -14.07
CA PRO A 349 4.89 0.14 -14.83
C PRO A 349 4.24 -1.21 -14.50
N HIS A 350 3.83 -1.97 -15.51
CA HIS A 350 3.10 -3.25 -15.32
C HIS A 350 3.91 -4.28 -14.51
N GLN A 351 5.23 -4.14 -14.45
CA GLN A 351 6.11 -4.98 -13.62
C GLN A 351 5.77 -4.98 -12.12
N PHE A 352 5.08 -3.96 -11.63
CA PHE A 352 4.64 -3.88 -10.23
C PHE A 352 3.34 -4.67 -9.96
N ARG A 353 2.66 -5.15 -11.01
CA ARG A 353 1.47 -6.01 -10.90
C ARG A 353 1.83 -7.45 -10.56
N TYR A 354 3.00 -7.92 -10.98
CA TYR A 354 3.40 -9.32 -10.85
C TYR A 354 3.73 -9.70 -9.40
N LEU A 355 3.22 -10.85 -8.97
CA LEU A 355 3.62 -11.49 -7.71
C LEU A 355 4.78 -12.43 -8.00
N SER A 356 5.78 -12.46 -7.12
CA SER A 356 6.85 -13.48 -7.17
C SER A 356 6.32 -14.88 -6.84
N ASN A 357 7.15 -15.91 -7.02
CA ASN A 357 6.81 -17.30 -6.67
C ASN A 357 6.56 -17.50 -5.16
N ARG A 358 6.90 -16.51 -4.32
CA ARG A 358 6.56 -16.45 -2.90
C ARG A 358 5.31 -15.59 -2.61
N PHE A 359 4.55 -15.23 -3.63
CA PHE A 359 3.36 -14.37 -3.58
C PHE A 359 3.61 -12.96 -3.01
N VAL A 360 4.84 -12.46 -3.17
CA VAL A 360 5.23 -11.10 -2.72
C VAL A 360 5.58 -10.22 -3.93
N THR A 361 5.17 -8.94 -3.91
CA THR A 361 5.53 -7.94 -4.93
C THR A 361 6.96 -7.42 -4.73
N LYS A 362 7.95 -8.27 -5.04
CA LYS A 362 9.39 -7.99 -4.83
C LYS A 362 9.84 -6.63 -5.37
N ASN A 363 9.42 -6.26 -6.57
CA ASN A 363 9.76 -4.97 -7.17
C ASN A 363 9.18 -3.78 -6.38
N GLY A 364 7.96 -3.93 -5.84
CA GLY A 364 7.35 -2.92 -5.00
C GLY A 364 8.07 -2.74 -3.67
N ILE A 365 8.47 -3.85 -3.04
CA ILE A 365 9.31 -3.84 -1.83
C ILE A 365 10.63 -3.14 -2.06
N MET A 366 11.33 -3.46 -3.15
CA MET A 366 12.63 -2.84 -3.45
C MET A 366 12.50 -1.33 -3.69
N LEU A 367 11.46 -0.91 -4.41
CA LEU A 367 11.20 0.51 -4.65
C LEU A 367 10.87 1.24 -3.34
N MET A 368 9.90 0.75 -2.56
CA MET A 368 9.48 1.40 -1.32
C MET A 368 10.60 1.37 -0.27
N GLY A 369 11.34 0.27 -0.19
CA GLY A 369 12.47 0.15 0.72
C GLY A 369 13.63 1.08 0.38
N GLY A 370 13.97 1.19 -0.92
CA GLY A 370 14.97 2.13 -1.39
C GLY A 370 14.56 3.60 -1.14
N LEU A 371 13.30 3.94 -1.40
CA LEU A 371 12.79 5.30 -1.15
C LEU A 371 12.70 5.63 0.35
N ALA A 372 12.35 4.67 1.20
CA ALA A 372 12.33 4.87 2.64
C ALA A 372 13.75 5.03 3.21
N LEU A 373 14.73 4.28 2.72
CA LEU A 373 16.15 4.49 3.05
C LEU A 373 16.63 5.89 2.64
N LEU A 374 16.26 6.32 1.44
CA LEU A 374 16.57 7.66 0.96
C LEU A 374 15.91 8.73 1.85
N ALA A 375 14.65 8.53 2.24
CA ALA A 375 13.94 9.45 3.13
C ALA A 375 14.63 9.56 4.50
N ILE A 376 15.00 8.43 5.12
CA ILE A 376 15.74 8.40 6.40
C ILE A 376 17.08 9.16 6.28
N TYR A 377 17.82 8.94 5.19
CA TYR A 377 19.10 9.60 4.97
C TYR A 377 18.94 11.12 4.76
N LEU A 378 18.00 11.53 3.92
CA LEU A 378 17.77 12.95 3.62
C LEU A 378 17.16 13.71 4.80
N SER A 379 16.40 13.04 5.66
CA SER A 379 15.83 13.64 6.86
C SER A 379 16.74 13.58 8.08
N ASP A 380 17.95 12.99 7.98
CA ASP A 380 18.84 12.75 9.12
C ASP A 380 18.15 11.99 10.28
N ALA A 381 17.24 11.08 9.92
CA ALA A 381 16.33 10.38 10.83
C ALA A 381 15.55 11.31 11.78
N ASN A 382 15.30 12.56 11.38
CA ASN A 382 14.54 13.53 12.15
C ASN A 382 13.04 13.19 12.11
N VAL A 383 12.48 12.89 13.29
CA VAL A 383 11.08 12.49 13.46
C VAL A 383 10.16 13.67 13.12
N ASP A 384 10.41 14.86 13.65
CA ASP A 384 9.60 16.07 13.46
C ASP A 384 9.37 16.38 11.97
N LEU A 385 10.46 16.37 11.19
CA LEU A 385 10.38 16.58 9.73
C LEU A 385 9.57 15.46 9.06
N LEU A 386 9.83 14.20 9.40
CA LEU A 386 9.12 13.06 8.80
C LEU A 386 7.63 13.07 9.16
N VAL A 387 7.24 13.48 10.38
CA VAL A 387 5.84 13.62 10.81
C VAL A 387 5.14 14.69 9.98
N VAL A 388 5.77 15.84 9.75
CA VAL A 388 5.21 16.91 8.92
C VAL A 388 5.01 16.44 7.48
N LEU A 389 6.06 15.83 6.89
CA LEU A 389 6.01 15.37 5.50
C LEU A 389 4.92 14.31 5.30
N PHE A 390 4.79 13.39 6.25
CA PHE A 390 3.80 12.32 6.27
C PHE A 390 2.37 12.86 6.45
N SER A 391 2.16 13.73 7.44
CA SER A 391 0.85 14.29 7.76
C SER A 391 0.17 14.96 6.56
N ILE A 392 0.93 15.69 5.73
CA ILE A 392 0.37 16.33 4.53
C ILE A 392 -0.27 15.30 3.58
N ASN A 393 0.39 14.17 3.33
CA ASN A 393 -0.15 13.15 2.42
C ASN A 393 -1.37 12.43 3.00
N VAL A 394 -1.31 12.01 4.26
CA VAL A 394 -2.47 11.43 4.97
C VAL A 394 -3.69 12.35 4.86
N PHE A 395 -3.51 13.66 5.13
CA PHE A 395 -4.64 14.59 5.06
C PHE A 395 -5.10 14.93 3.64
N ILE A 396 -4.27 14.78 2.61
CA ILE A 396 -4.74 14.78 1.21
C ILE A 396 -5.71 13.61 1.01
N VAL A 397 -5.33 12.41 1.44
CA VAL A 397 -6.16 11.20 1.26
C VAL A 397 -7.45 11.30 2.07
N PHE A 398 -7.39 11.74 3.33
CA PHE A 398 -8.59 11.99 4.14
C PHE A 398 -9.49 13.06 3.52
N SER A 399 -8.94 14.20 3.09
CA SER A 399 -9.74 15.26 2.49
C SER A 399 -10.45 14.80 1.22
N LEU A 400 -9.74 14.09 0.33
CA LEU A 400 -10.33 13.53 -0.89
C LEU A 400 -11.36 12.45 -0.58
N SER A 401 -11.12 11.62 0.43
CA SER A 401 -12.06 10.61 0.88
C SER A 401 -13.34 11.24 1.41
N MET A 402 -13.24 12.19 2.34
CA MET A 402 -14.41 12.87 2.90
C MET A 402 -15.18 13.68 1.85
N LEU A 403 -14.47 14.34 0.92
CA LEU A 403 -15.08 15.00 -0.23
C LEU A 403 -15.86 14.01 -1.11
N GLY A 404 -15.27 12.84 -1.39
CA GLY A 404 -15.94 11.75 -2.10
C GLY A 404 -17.23 11.32 -1.40
N LEU A 405 -17.20 11.22 -0.06
CA LEU A 405 -18.39 10.90 0.74
C LEU A 405 -19.45 12.00 0.69
N CYS A 406 -19.06 13.28 0.71
CA CYS A 406 -19.99 14.40 0.48
C CYS A 406 -20.68 14.27 -0.89
N VAL A 407 -19.91 14.01 -1.95
CA VAL A 407 -20.44 13.81 -3.31
C VAL A 407 -21.36 12.59 -3.37
N TYR A 408 -21.01 11.49 -2.69
CA TYR A 408 -21.87 10.30 -2.59
C TYR A 408 -23.24 10.64 -2.00
N TRP A 409 -23.28 11.34 -0.86
CA TRP A 409 -24.55 11.70 -0.23
C TRP A 409 -25.37 12.68 -1.07
N LEU A 410 -24.72 13.65 -1.74
CA LEU A 410 -25.40 14.57 -2.65
C LEU A 410 -26.07 13.85 -3.83
N LYS A 411 -25.42 12.81 -4.37
CA LYS A 411 -26.01 11.96 -5.42
C LYS A 411 -27.17 11.12 -4.88
N ASN A 412 -27.08 10.65 -3.64
CA ASN A 412 -28.08 9.80 -2.98
C ASN A 412 -29.02 10.57 -2.04
N ARG A 413 -29.42 11.79 -2.43
CA ARG A 413 -30.24 12.70 -1.60
C ARG A 413 -31.61 12.17 -1.18
N HIS A 414 -32.09 11.11 -1.85
CA HIS A 414 -33.40 10.51 -1.60
C HIS A 414 -33.38 9.50 -0.44
N GLU A 415 -32.22 9.14 0.10
CA GLU A 415 -32.12 8.25 1.25
C GLU A 415 -32.57 8.94 2.56
N LYS A 416 -33.29 8.20 3.42
CA LYS A 416 -33.76 8.70 4.73
C LYS A 416 -32.63 9.21 5.65
N ARG A 417 -31.39 8.76 5.42
CA ARG A 417 -30.20 9.11 6.22
C ARG A 417 -29.38 10.23 5.60
N PHE A 418 -29.81 10.81 4.46
CA PHE A 418 -29.06 11.83 3.72
C PHE A 418 -28.53 12.97 4.61
N VAL A 419 -29.40 13.64 5.35
CA VAL A 419 -29.02 14.82 6.16
C VAL A 419 -27.94 14.46 7.19
N LYS A 420 -28.12 13.36 7.92
CA LYS A 420 -27.15 12.88 8.92
C LYS A 420 -25.85 12.38 8.28
N GLY A 421 -25.94 11.80 7.09
CA GLY A 421 -24.79 11.34 6.30
C GLY A 421 -23.96 12.50 5.79
N PHE A 422 -24.60 13.42 5.09
CA PHE A 422 -23.99 14.60 4.50
C PHE A 422 -23.40 15.54 5.54
N LEU A 423 -24.09 15.80 6.67
CA LEU A 423 -23.57 16.67 7.72
C LEU A 423 -22.29 16.08 8.34
N SER A 424 -22.27 14.77 8.62
CA SER A 424 -21.05 14.12 9.12
C SER A 424 -19.89 14.15 8.12
N ALA A 425 -20.18 13.90 6.84
CA ALA A 425 -19.19 13.90 5.78
C ALA A 425 -18.59 15.30 5.60
N SER A 426 -19.45 16.32 5.62
CA SER A 426 -19.03 17.72 5.48
C SER A 426 -18.20 18.17 6.66
N LEU A 427 -18.59 17.78 7.88
CA LEU A 427 -17.83 18.11 9.09
C LEU A 427 -16.45 17.42 9.08
N GLY A 428 -16.40 16.13 8.73
CA GLY A 428 -15.13 15.41 8.57
C GLY A 428 -14.25 15.99 7.47
N PHE A 429 -14.85 16.43 6.35
CA PHE A 429 -14.14 17.14 5.28
C PHE A 429 -13.57 18.47 5.75
N VAL A 430 -14.36 19.30 6.44
CA VAL A 430 -13.91 20.60 6.97
C VAL A 430 -12.75 20.43 7.94
N VAL A 431 -12.82 19.47 8.86
CA VAL A 431 -11.72 19.19 9.80
C VAL A 431 -10.47 18.69 9.08
N SER A 432 -10.61 17.73 8.15
CA SER A 432 -9.46 17.19 7.43
C SER A 432 -8.80 18.22 6.51
N ALA A 433 -9.62 19.03 5.82
CA ALA A 433 -9.16 20.07 4.93
C ALA A 433 -8.55 21.26 5.70
N SER A 434 -9.09 21.60 6.87
CA SER A 434 -8.50 22.66 7.71
C SER A 434 -7.14 22.25 8.25
N ILE A 435 -6.98 20.99 8.69
CA ILE A 435 -5.67 20.46 9.08
C ILE A 435 -4.72 20.46 7.89
N LEU A 436 -5.14 19.96 6.71
CA LEU A 436 -4.30 19.97 5.52
C LEU A 436 -3.80 21.38 5.16
N LEU A 437 -4.72 22.33 5.03
CA LEU A 437 -4.40 23.72 4.65
C LEU A 437 -3.56 24.40 5.73
N GLY A 438 -3.93 24.20 7.00
CA GLY A 438 -3.21 24.72 8.15
C GLY A 438 -1.77 24.21 8.22
N THR A 439 -1.55 22.91 8.05
CA THR A 439 -0.22 22.31 8.01
C THR A 439 0.58 22.82 6.82
N ILE A 440 -0.02 22.89 5.62
CA ILE A 440 0.66 23.45 4.43
C ILE A 440 1.10 24.89 4.68
N ILE A 441 0.21 25.75 5.19
CA ILE A 441 0.52 27.17 5.42
C ILE A 441 1.59 27.33 6.51
N THR A 442 1.46 26.62 7.63
CA THR A 442 2.36 26.76 8.78
C THR A 442 3.74 26.16 8.53
N GLN A 443 3.82 25.04 7.80
CA GLN A 443 5.04 24.29 7.54
C GLN A 443 5.63 24.57 6.16
N PHE A 444 5.06 25.49 5.38
CA PHE A 444 5.52 25.75 4.01
C PHE A 444 7.02 26.07 3.99
N PHE A 445 7.49 26.95 4.85
CA PHE A 445 8.91 27.35 4.92
C PHE A 445 9.80 26.38 5.69
N GLN A 446 9.21 25.48 6.48
CA GLN A 446 9.92 24.50 7.31
C GLN A 446 10.09 23.14 6.63
N GLY A 447 9.66 22.99 5.37
CA GLY A 447 9.88 21.79 4.55
C GLY A 447 8.61 21.15 4.00
N GLY A 448 7.42 21.61 4.38
CA GLY A 448 6.15 21.06 3.89
C GLY A 448 5.96 21.15 2.36
N TRP A 449 6.63 22.11 1.70
CA TRP A 449 6.65 22.22 0.24
C TRP A 449 7.29 21.00 -0.45
N ILE A 450 8.23 20.32 0.22
CA ILE A 450 8.96 19.16 -0.31
C ILE A 450 7.97 18.02 -0.57
N THR A 451 7.07 17.73 0.37
CA THR A 451 6.04 16.70 0.18
C THR A 451 5.15 17.01 -1.02
N MET A 452 4.67 18.24 -1.14
CA MET A 452 3.83 18.62 -2.29
C MET A 452 4.56 18.45 -3.61
N LEU A 453 5.85 18.81 -3.66
CA LEU A 453 6.67 18.59 -4.84
C LEU A 453 6.81 17.08 -5.15
N ILE A 454 7.16 16.26 -4.16
CA ILE A 454 7.32 14.80 -4.34
C ILE A 454 6.02 14.18 -4.85
N THR A 455 4.89 14.47 -4.22
CA THR A 455 3.58 13.93 -4.61
C THR A 455 3.19 14.40 -6.02
N THR A 456 3.46 15.66 -6.36
CA THR A 456 3.24 16.18 -7.73
C THR A 456 4.11 15.46 -8.75
N VAL A 457 5.39 15.22 -8.46
CA VAL A 457 6.30 14.47 -9.34
C VAL A 457 5.79 13.05 -9.56
N VAL A 458 5.33 12.36 -8.51
CA VAL A 458 4.74 11.01 -8.64
C VAL A 458 3.48 11.04 -9.52
N VAL A 459 2.60 12.04 -9.35
CA VAL A 459 1.43 12.22 -10.22
C VAL A 459 1.83 12.42 -11.68
N LEU A 460 2.83 13.29 -11.95
CA LEU A 460 3.31 13.56 -13.31
C LEU A 460 3.93 12.32 -13.96
N VAL A 461 4.73 11.55 -13.20
CA VAL A 461 5.29 10.27 -13.68
C VAL A 461 4.15 9.29 -14.03
N CYS A 462 3.14 9.16 -13.18
CA CYS A 462 1.99 8.29 -13.45
C CYS A 462 1.20 8.73 -14.69
N LEU A 463 1.00 10.04 -14.88
CA LEU A 463 0.34 10.58 -16.08
C LEU A 463 1.16 10.29 -17.35
N TRP A 464 2.49 10.44 -17.27
CA TRP A 464 3.40 10.14 -18.37
C TRP A 464 3.35 8.65 -18.74
N VAL A 465 3.43 7.75 -17.75
CA VAL A 465 3.31 6.29 -17.96
C VAL A 465 1.96 5.93 -18.60
N ARG A 466 0.86 6.50 -18.09
CA ARG A 466 -0.47 6.21 -18.63
C ARG A 466 -0.64 6.73 -20.06
N ASN A 467 -0.10 7.90 -20.38
CA ASN A 467 -0.12 8.44 -21.74
C ASN A 467 0.66 7.53 -22.70
N HIS A 468 1.86 7.08 -22.31
CA HIS A 468 2.67 6.14 -23.09
C HIS A 468 1.92 4.83 -23.37
N TYR A 469 1.23 4.27 -22.37
CA TYR A 469 0.42 3.07 -22.58
C TYR A 469 -0.81 3.31 -23.46
N ARG A 470 -1.46 4.47 -23.34
CA ARG A 470 -2.59 4.83 -24.22
C ARG A 470 -2.12 4.93 -25.67
N GLU A 471 -1.04 5.66 -25.92
CA GLU A 471 -0.45 5.79 -27.26
C GLU A 471 -0.04 4.43 -27.83
N THR A 472 0.60 3.58 -27.03
CA THR A 472 0.98 2.22 -27.45
C THR A 472 -0.26 1.39 -27.78
N LYS A 473 -1.31 1.45 -26.95
CA LYS A 473 -2.55 0.71 -27.18
C LYS A 473 -3.25 1.19 -28.45
N ASP A 474 -3.34 2.49 -28.67
CA ASP A 474 -3.97 3.07 -29.86
C ASP A 474 -3.25 2.64 -31.14
N LYS A 475 -1.91 2.58 -31.12
CA LYS A 475 -1.12 2.03 -32.24
C LYS A 475 -1.38 0.54 -32.48
N ILE A 476 -1.42 -0.27 -31.41
CA ILE A 476 -1.73 -1.71 -31.51
C ILE A 476 -3.15 -1.92 -32.07
N THR A 477 -4.14 -1.14 -31.61
CA THR A 477 -5.52 -1.23 -32.09
C THR A 477 -5.62 -0.91 -33.57
N LYS A 478 -4.91 0.11 -34.07
CA LYS A 478 -4.85 0.40 -35.52
C LYS A 478 -4.28 -0.77 -36.33
N ILE A 479 -3.25 -1.45 -35.82
CA ILE A 479 -2.70 -2.65 -36.45
C ILE A 479 -3.72 -3.80 -36.41
N ASP A 480 -4.35 -4.03 -35.26
CA ASP A 480 -5.37 -5.05 -35.09
C ASP A 480 -6.56 -4.83 -36.03
N GLU A 481 -6.97 -3.59 -36.29
CA GLU A 481 -8.04 -3.25 -37.26
C GLU A 481 -7.68 -3.65 -38.69
N VAL A 482 -6.43 -3.42 -39.13
CA VAL A 482 -5.94 -3.85 -40.45
C VAL A 482 -6.04 -5.37 -40.60
N PHE A 483 -5.70 -6.12 -39.55
CA PHE A 483 -5.75 -7.58 -39.57
C PHE A 483 -7.13 -8.16 -39.25
N ALA A 484 -8.02 -7.42 -38.59
CA ALA A 484 -9.40 -7.83 -38.33
C ALA A 484 -10.21 -7.94 -39.63
N MET A 485 -9.80 -7.24 -40.69
CA MET A 485 -10.38 -7.35 -42.03
C MET A 485 -9.91 -8.59 -42.79
N ALA A 486 -9.02 -9.43 -42.24
CA ALA A 486 -8.61 -10.67 -42.87
C ALA A 486 -9.83 -11.61 -43.02
N GLN A 487 -10.19 -11.92 -44.27
CA GLN A 487 -11.35 -12.76 -44.57
C GLN A 487 -11.09 -14.20 -44.14
N TYR A 488 -12.11 -14.84 -43.55
CA TYR A 488 -12.09 -16.28 -43.31
C TYR A 488 -12.18 -17.02 -44.65
N GLY A 489 -11.45 -18.12 -44.78
CA GLY A 489 -11.55 -18.99 -45.95
C GLY A 489 -12.82 -19.84 -45.95
N SER A 490 -12.99 -20.66 -46.99
CA SER A 490 -14.20 -21.44 -47.27
C SER A 490 -14.12 -22.91 -46.85
N ALA A 491 -13.12 -23.34 -46.08
CA ALA A 491 -12.98 -24.75 -45.70
C ALA A 491 -13.94 -25.14 -44.56
N HIS A 492 -14.73 -26.21 -44.77
CA HIS A 492 -15.84 -26.63 -43.88
C HIS A 492 -15.48 -27.76 -42.91
N SER A 493 -14.30 -28.40 -43.04
CA SER A 493 -13.90 -29.53 -42.17
C SER A 493 -12.44 -29.41 -41.71
N PRO A 494 -12.18 -29.42 -40.39
CA PRO A 494 -10.84 -29.19 -39.86
C PRO A 494 -9.93 -30.41 -40.08
N PRO A 495 -8.77 -30.27 -40.74
CA PRO A 495 -7.83 -31.37 -40.91
C PRO A 495 -7.16 -31.74 -39.57
N GLU A 496 -6.95 -33.04 -39.33
CA GLU A 496 -6.24 -33.55 -38.15
C GLU A 496 -4.74 -33.23 -38.19
N LEU A 497 -4.13 -33.06 -37.02
CA LEU A 497 -2.71 -32.77 -36.85
C LEU A 497 -1.85 -33.98 -37.25
N ILE A 498 -0.67 -33.71 -37.80
CA ILE A 498 0.32 -34.73 -38.13
C ILE A 498 1.33 -34.81 -36.96
N PRO A 499 1.41 -35.91 -36.19
CA PRO A 499 2.23 -35.97 -34.98
C PRO A 499 3.69 -35.56 -35.18
N ASP A 500 4.35 -36.08 -36.23
CA ASP A 500 5.77 -35.82 -36.52
C ASP A 500 6.01 -34.68 -37.52
N GLY A 501 4.94 -33.97 -37.93
CA GLY A 501 5.03 -32.89 -38.89
C GLY A 501 5.74 -31.65 -38.35
N ASN A 502 6.47 -30.94 -39.20
CA ASN A 502 7.07 -29.65 -38.86
C ASN A 502 5.99 -28.69 -38.35
N THR A 503 6.19 -28.17 -37.14
CA THR A 503 5.15 -27.44 -36.41
C THR A 503 5.60 -26.01 -36.11
N ALA A 504 4.84 -25.02 -36.57
CA ALA A 504 5.04 -23.62 -36.20
C ALA A 504 4.21 -23.31 -34.96
N VAL A 505 4.86 -22.94 -33.87
CA VAL A 505 4.21 -22.60 -32.59
C VAL A 505 4.21 -21.09 -32.41
N PHE A 506 3.04 -20.46 -32.35
CA PHE A 506 2.88 -19.02 -32.18
C PHE A 506 2.52 -18.69 -30.74
N ILE A 507 3.36 -17.88 -30.11
CA ILE A 507 3.11 -17.32 -28.79
C ILE A 507 2.34 -16.02 -28.97
N VAL A 508 1.04 -16.08 -28.69
CA VAL A 508 0.09 -14.99 -28.97
C VAL A 508 -0.38 -14.32 -27.69
N GLY A 509 -0.45 -12.99 -27.73
CA GLY A 509 -0.93 -12.14 -26.64
C GLY A 509 -2.39 -11.76 -26.78
N ASN A 510 -2.73 -10.54 -26.35
CA ASN A 510 -4.06 -9.95 -26.50
C ASN A 510 -4.33 -9.40 -27.90
N SER A 511 -3.29 -9.00 -28.61
CA SER A 511 -3.41 -8.41 -29.94
C SER A 511 -3.57 -9.50 -31.00
N ARG A 512 -4.64 -9.38 -31.79
CA ARG A 512 -4.91 -10.31 -32.89
C ARG A 512 -3.96 -10.09 -34.06
N GLY A 513 -3.71 -8.82 -34.40
CA GLY A 513 -2.78 -8.42 -35.44
C GLY A 513 -1.35 -8.87 -35.16
N GLY A 514 -0.93 -8.81 -33.90
CA GLY A 514 0.31 -9.39 -33.39
C GLY A 514 0.53 -10.83 -33.83
N GLY A 515 -0.46 -11.69 -33.56
CA GLY A 515 -0.42 -13.11 -33.92
C GLY A 515 -0.61 -13.37 -35.40
N LEU A 516 -1.50 -12.63 -36.07
CA LEU A 516 -1.81 -12.84 -37.48
C LEU A 516 -0.64 -12.39 -38.38
N HIS A 517 0.03 -11.30 -38.03
CA HIS A 517 1.26 -10.86 -38.69
C HIS A 517 2.33 -11.95 -38.61
N ALA A 518 2.54 -12.55 -37.44
CA ALA A 518 3.50 -13.62 -37.26
C ALA A 518 3.14 -14.85 -38.13
N LEU A 519 1.87 -15.26 -38.12
CA LEU A 519 1.36 -16.36 -38.93
C LEU A 519 1.60 -16.12 -40.43
N LEU A 520 1.12 -14.98 -40.95
CA LEU A 520 1.24 -14.63 -42.37
C LEU A 520 2.69 -14.40 -42.79
N TRP A 521 3.55 -13.92 -41.90
CA TRP A 521 4.97 -13.79 -42.15
C TRP A 521 5.64 -15.16 -42.30
N VAL A 522 5.37 -16.09 -41.38
CA VAL A 522 5.92 -17.46 -41.43
C VAL A 522 5.46 -18.19 -42.69
N GLN A 523 4.19 -18.03 -43.09
CA GLN A 523 3.69 -18.62 -44.34
C GLN A 523 4.38 -18.06 -45.59
N ARG A 524 4.71 -16.76 -45.59
CA ARG A 524 5.40 -16.13 -46.72
C ARG A 524 6.87 -16.51 -46.81
N MET A 525 7.57 -16.58 -45.68
CA MET A 525 9.02 -16.87 -45.64
C MET A 525 9.34 -18.35 -45.71
N PHE A 526 8.45 -19.21 -45.18
CA PHE A 526 8.62 -20.66 -45.17
C PHE A 526 7.42 -21.35 -45.86
N PRO A 527 7.21 -21.08 -47.17
CA PRO A 527 6.07 -21.64 -47.89
C PRO A 527 6.13 -23.18 -47.86
N ASN A 528 5.01 -23.81 -47.50
CA ASN A 528 4.84 -25.27 -47.43
C ASN A 528 5.81 -26.02 -46.49
N HIS A 529 6.56 -25.32 -45.64
CA HIS A 529 7.50 -25.96 -44.72
C HIS A 529 6.80 -26.55 -43.48
N PHE A 530 5.85 -25.79 -42.91
CA PHE A 530 5.11 -26.18 -41.71
C PHE A 530 3.80 -26.86 -42.06
N GLN A 531 3.56 -28.01 -41.43
CA GLN A 531 2.36 -28.82 -41.64
C GLN A 531 1.31 -28.58 -40.54
N ASN A 532 1.77 -28.22 -39.33
CA ASN A 532 0.92 -27.90 -38.18
C ASN A 532 1.16 -26.48 -37.68
N PHE A 533 0.09 -25.84 -37.20
CA PHE A 533 0.08 -24.48 -36.66
C PHE A 533 -0.48 -24.51 -35.24
N VAL A 534 0.37 -24.31 -34.24
CA VAL A 534 -0.01 -24.36 -32.83
C VAL A 534 -0.01 -22.95 -32.25
N PHE A 535 -1.04 -22.59 -31.49
CA PHE A 535 -1.11 -21.29 -30.81
C PHE A 535 -1.05 -21.48 -29.30
N MET A 536 -0.17 -20.77 -28.61
CA MET A 536 -0.07 -20.86 -27.16
C MET A 536 -0.16 -19.49 -26.51
N ASN A 537 -0.81 -19.44 -25.35
CA ASN A 537 -0.93 -18.24 -24.53
C ASN A 537 -0.84 -18.64 -23.05
N ALA A 538 -0.18 -17.80 -22.24
CA ALA A 538 -0.23 -17.92 -20.80
C ALA A 538 -0.77 -16.61 -20.21
N ARG A 539 -1.74 -16.73 -19.31
CA ARG A 539 -2.31 -15.59 -18.59
C ARG A 539 -1.71 -15.49 -17.19
N THR A 540 -1.33 -14.27 -16.79
CA THR A 540 -0.94 -14.01 -15.40
C THR A 540 -2.16 -13.90 -14.50
N VAL A 541 -2.16 -14.66 -13.42
CA VAL A 541 -3.14 -14.54 -12.33
C VAL A 541 -2.65 -13.43 -11.41
N ASP A 542 -3.15 -12.22 -11.64
CA ASP A 542 -2.80 -11.06 -10.83
C ASP A 542 -3.58 -11.04 -9.50
N SER A 543 -3.21 -10.15 -8.57
CA SER A 543 -3.85 -9.99 -7.26
C SER A 543 -5.38 -9.83 -7.31
N LYS A 544 -5.90 -9.22 -8.37
CA LYS A 544 -7.35 -9.04 -8.60
C LYS A 544 -8.05 -10.33 -9.04
N ALA A 545 -7.37 -11.20 -9.78
CA ALA A 545 -7.89 -12.50 -10.22
C ALA A 545 -7.78 -13.57 -9.13
N TYR A 546 -6.79 -13.44 -8.24
CA TYR A 546 -6.62 -14.32 -7.08
C TYR A 546 -7.81 -14.23 -6.09
N GLY A 547 -8.50 -13.09 -6.01
CA GLY A 547 -9.55 -12.83 -5.02
C GLY A 547 -10.96 -13.35 -5.35
N GLY A 548 -11.22 -13.95 -6.51
CA GLY A 548 -12.57 -14.41 -6.86
C GLY A 548 -12.65 -15.39 -8.03
N ARG A 549 -13.38 -16.51 -7.84
CA ARG A 549 -13.63 -17.56 -8.86
C ARG A 549 -14.12 -16.99 -10.20
N GLU A 550 -15.03 -16.00 -10.16
CA GLU A 550 -15.59 -15.37 -11.36
C GLU A 550 -14.54 -14.64 -12.23
N ALA A 551 -13.55 -13.98 -11.60
CA ALA A 551 -12.53 -13.24 -12.33
C ALA A 551 -11.58 -14.18 -13.09
N LEU A 552 -11.25 -15.32 -12.49
CA LEU A 552 -10.44 -16.36 -13.12
C LEU A 552 -11.20 -17.01 -14.29
N GLU A 553 -12.50 -17.27 -14.13
CA GLU A 553 -13.35 -17.81 -15.20
C GLU A 553 -13.48 -16.84 -16.37
N ALA A 554 -13.75 -15.55 -16.11
CA ALA A 554 -13.81 -14.53 -17.15
C ALA A 554 -12.50 -14.44 -17.94
N MET A 555 -11.35 -14.48 -17.25
CA MET A 555 -10.03 -14.49 -17.89
C MET A 555 -9.82 -15.74 -18.77
N ARG A 556 -10.33 -16.90 -18.33
CA ARG A 556 -10.26 -18.14 -19.11
C ARG A 556 -11.12 -18.09 -20.36
N VAL A 557 -12.31 -17.52 -20.28
CA VAL A 557 -13.19 -17.33 -21.44
C VAL A 557 -12.53 -16.39 -22.45
N ASP A 558 -12.03 -15.23 -22.02
CA ASP A 558 -11.36 -14.26 -22.89
C ASP A 558 -10.13 -14.85 -23.62
N ALA A 559 -9.26 -15.55 -22.87
CA ALA A 559 -8.08 -16.17 -23.44
C ALA A 559 -8.44 -17.28 -24.46
N SER A 560 -9.45 -18.09 -24.15
CA SER A 560 -9.96 -19.13 -25.04
C SER A 560 -10.52 -18.53 -26.33
N VAL A 561 -11.28 -17.44 -26.24
CA VAL A 561 -11.84 -16.73 -27.41
C VAL A 561 -10.73 -16.21 -28.32
N SER A 562 -9.66 -15.62 -27.74
CA SER A 562 -8.51 -15.14 -28.52
C SER A 562 -7.77 -16.29 -29.24
N LEU A 563 -7.52 -17.40 -28.55
CA LEU A 563 -6.86 -18.57 -29.15
C LEU A 563 -7.72 -19.23 -30.24
N ASN A 564 -9.03 -19.36 -30.00
CA ASN A 564 -9.96 -19.96 -30.95
C ASN A 564 -10.07 -19.14 -32.24
N TYR A 565 -9.93 -17.82 -32.18
CA TYR A 565 -9.87 -16.98 -33.38
C TYR A 565 -8.76 -17.45 -34.34
N PHE A 566 -7.54 -17.65 -33.85
CA PHE A 566 -6.41 -18.10 -34.68
C PHE A 566 -6.59 -19.53 -35.21
N VAL A 567 -7.08 -20.44 -34.36
CA VAL A 567 -7.35 -21.82 -34.76
C VAL A 567 -8.42 -21.87 -35.85
N ASN A 568 -9.51 -21.11 -35.69
CA ASN A 568 -10.59 -21.02 -36.68
C ASN A 568 -10.13 -20.36 -37.97
N PHE A 569 -9.30 -19.31 -37.89
CA PHE A 569 -8.70 -18.66 -39.06
C PHE A 569 -7.87 -19.65 -39.87
N CYS A 570 -6.97 -20.40 -39.22
CA CYS A 570 -6.17 -21.44 -39.87
C CYS A 570 -7.04 -22.54 -40.49
N ARG A 571 -8.02 -23.05 -39.75
CA ARG A 571 -8.93 -24.10 -40.22
C ARG A 571 -9.76 -23.65 -41.42
N SER A 572 -10.21 -22.40 -41.46
CA SER A 572 -10.95 -21.84 -42.60
C SER A 572 -10.13 -21.80 -43.89
N HIS A 573 -8.79 -21.79 -43.76
CA HIS A 573 -7.83 -21.87 -44.88
C HIS A 573 -7.28 -23.29 -45.09
N GLY A 574 -7.90 -24.32 -44.50
CA GLY A 574 -7.48 -25.72 -44.64
C GLY A 574 -6.18 -26.08 -43.90
N LEU A 575 -5.77 -25.28 -42.92
CA LEU A 575 -4.55 -25.51 -42.15
C LEU A 575 -4.85 -26.27 -40.85
N ARG A 576 -3.92 -27.16 -40.46
CA ARG A 576 -4.01 -27.97 -39.23
C ARG A 576 -3.64 -27.10 -38.04
N ALA A 577 -4.60 -26.83 -37.16
CA ALA A 577 -4.37 -25.94 -36.02
C ALA A 577 -4.95 -26.41 -34.68
N LYS A 578 -4.20 -26.10 -33.62
CA LYS A 578 -4.53 -26.39 -32.21
C LYS A 578 -4.06 -25.26 -31.30
N SER A 579 -4.67 -25.13 -30.13
CA SER A 579 -4.25 -24.16 -29.12
C SER A 579 -3.93 -24.79 -27.76
N TYR A 580 -3.05 -24.13 -27.01
CA TYR A 580 -2.65 -24.47 -25.64
C TYR A 580 -2.78 -23.22 -24.76
N LEU A 581 -3.30 -23.40 -23.54
CA LEU A 581 -3.56 -22.30 -22.61
C LEU A 581 -3.12 -22.70 -21.21
N SER A 582 -2.30 -21.85 -20.56
CA SER A 582 -1.92 -22.00 -19.16
C SER A 582 -2.22 -20.73 -18.34
N PHE A 583 -2.26 -20.88 -17.02
CA PHE A 583 -2.47 -19.80 -16.06
C PHE A 583 -1.47 -19.94 -14.91
N GLY A 584 -0.81 -18.85 -14.51
CA GLY A 584 0.13 -18.85 -13.39
C GLY A 584 0.51 -17.44 -12.95
N THR A 585 1.40 -17.29 -11.97
CA THR A 585 1.80 -15.97 -11.44
C THR A 585 2.82 -15.26 -12.32
N ASP A 586 3.62 -16.01 -13.08
CA ASP A 586 4.62 -15.51 -14.02
C ASP A 586 4.33 -16.07 -15.42
N ALA A 587 4.00 -15.18 -16.36
CA ALA A 587 3.71 -15.58 -17.74
C ALA A 587 4.92 -16.21 -18.46
N VAL A 588 6.14 -15.77 -18.17
CA VAL A 588 7.33 -16.29 -18.84
C VAL A 588 7.63 -17.70 -18.36
N GLU A 589 7.50 -17.96 -17.05
CA GLU A 589 7.63 -19.30 -16.49
C GLU A 589 6.56 -20.25 -17.04
N GLU A 590 5.30 -19.82 -17.07
CA GLU A 590 4.19 -20.61 -17.62
C GLU A 590 4.35 -20.88 -19.11
N LEU A 591 4.75 -19.89 -19.91
CA LEU A 591 5.03 -20.10 -21.34
C LEU A 591 6.20 -21.07 -21.53
N THR A 592 7.22 -21.02 -20.68
CA THR A 592 8.35 -21.96 -20.75
C THR A 592 7.90 -23.39 -20.44
N ASN A 593 7.06 -23.58 -19.42
CA ASN A 593 6.53 -24.90 -19.07
C ASN A 593 5.56 -25.42 -20.15
N LEU A 594 4.70 -24.55 -20.67
CA LEU A 594 3.77 -24.89 -21.74
C LEU A 594 4.53 -25.24 -23.03
N ALA A 595 5.64 -24.57 -23.33
CA ALA A 595 6.49 -24.87 -24.47
C ALA A 595 7.11 -26.29 -24.37
N LYS A 596 7.47 -26.76 -23.18
CA LYS A 596 7.92 -28.15 -22.97
C LYS A 596 6.84 -29.15 -23.34
N VAL A 597 5.61 -28.93 -22.86
CA VAL A 597 4.46 -29.79 -23.17
C VAL A 597 4.16 -29.77 -24.67
N VAL A 598 4.29 -28.62 -25.34
CA VAL A 598 4.10 -28.53 -26.80
C VAL A 598 5.21 -29.27 -27.54
N ALA A 599 6.47 -29.12 -27.14
CA ALA A 599 7.60 -29.80 -27.75
C ALA A 599 7.56 -31.33 -27.57
N GLU A 600 7.03 -31.83 -26.46
CA GLU A 600 6.78 -33.27 -26.25
C GLU A 600 5.72 -33.82 -27.20
N ASN A 601 4.68 -33.04 -27.49
CA ASN A 601 3.61 -33.43 -28.43
C ASN A 601 3.98 -33.20 -29.91
N HIS A 602 4.97 -32.33 -30.17
CA HIS A 602 5.39 -31.88 -31.49
C HIS A 602 6.93 -31.75 -31.51
N PRO A 603 7.66 -32.85 -31.75
CA PRO A 603 9.12 -32.86 -31.62
C PRO A 603 9.85 -31.92 -32.59
N ASN A 604 9.23 -31.63 -33.75
CA ASN A 604 9.75 -30.72 -34.79
C ASN A 604 9.13 -29.31 -34.68
N ALA A 605 9.03 -28.78 -33.46
CA ALA A 605 8.43 -27.46 -33.19
C ALA A 605 9.44 -26.31 -33.28
N ILE A 606 9.07 -25.23 -33.97
CA ILE A 606 9.78 -23.94 -33.95
C ILE A 606 8.85 -22.89 -33.36
N PHE A 607 9.34 -22.16 -32.36
CA PHE A 607 8.56 -21.15 -31.65
C PHE A 607 8.72 -19.78 -32.29
N PHE A 608 7.60 -19.07 -32.45
CA PHE A 608 7.52 -17.73 -33.03
C PHE A 608 6.77 -16.80 -32.09
N THR A 609 7.29 -15.59 -31.91
CA THR A 609 6.54 -14.52 -31.25
C THR A 609 6.76 -13.21 -31.99
N SER A 610 5.82 -12.28 -31.90
CA SER A 610 6.01 -10.92 -32.39
C SER A 610 6.44 -10.01 -31.24
N LYS A 611 7.48 -9.20 -31.47
CA LYS A 611 7.91 -8.14 -30.56
C LYS A 611 7.64 -6.80 -31.21
N LEU A 612 6.97 -5.92 -30.48
CA LEU A 612 6.79 -4.53 -30.88
C LEU A 612 8.15 -3.82 -30.85
N VAL A 613 8.53 -3.21 -31.96
CA VAL A 613 9.75 -2.42 -32.11
C VAL A 613 9.35 -0.97 -32.30
N PHE A 614 9.74 -0.13 -31.35
CA PHE A 614 9.47 1.31 -31.37
C PHE A 614 10.55 2.01 -32.21
N GLU A 615 10.18 3.05 -32.97
CA GLU A 615 11.14 3.85 -33.75
C GLU A 615 12.18 4.57 -32.87
N ASN A 616 11.79 5.00 -31.67
CA ASN A 616 12.66 5.63 -30.67
C ASN A 616 12.64 4.81 -29.36
N GLU A 617 13.57 3.86 -29.20
CA GLU A 617 13.76 3.12 -27.93
C GLU A 617 14.69 3.89 -26.98
N ASN A 618 14.16 4.38 -25.85
CA ASN A 618 14.94 4.92 -24.74
C ASN A 618 15.02 3.93 -23.57
N ILE A 619 15.96 4.11 -22.64
CA ILE A 619 16.12 3.26 -21.44
C ILE A 619 14.80 3.16 -20.64
N LEU A 620 14.07 4.27 -20.54
CA LEU A 620 12.78 4.35 -19.85
C LEU A 620 11.66 3.58 -20.55
N THR A 621 11.54 3.68 -21.88
CA THR A 621 10.51 2.93 -22.64
C THR A 621 10.80 1.44 -22.64
N ARG A 622 12.08 1.06 -22.61
CA ARG A 622 12.54 -0.32 -22.43
C ARG A 622 12.23 -0.87 -21.04
N LEU A 623 12.16 -0.02 -20.02
CA LEU A 623 11.78 -0.40 -18.64
C LEU A 623 10.26 -0.56 -18.50
N LEU A 624 9.46 0.18 -19.28
CA LEU A 624 8.00 0.07 -19.30
C LEU A 624 7.48 -1.16 -20.03
N HIS A 625 8.17 -1.58 -21.09
CA HIS A 625 7.78 -2.73 -21.91
C HIS A 625 8.60 -3.95 -21.52
N ASN A 626 7.92 -4.95 -20.95
CA ASN A 626 8.53 -6.14 -20.40
C ASN A 626 9.39 -6.88 -21.46
N GLN A 627 10.61 -7.28 -21.12
CA GLN A 627 11.52 -8.06 -21.99
C GLN A 627 11.08 -9.53 -22.14
N ALA A 628 9.80 -9.85 -21.90
CA ALA A 628 9.27 -11.20 -21.84
C ALA A 628 9.65 -12.06 -23.06
N ALA A 629 9.60 -11.50 -24.27
CA ALA A 629 9.99 -12.22 -25.49
C ALA A 629 11.49 -12.60 -25.51
N LEU A 630 12.37 -11.71 -25.04
CA LEU A 630 13.82 -11.95 -24.99
C LEU A 630 14.19 -12.93 -23.87
N GLU A 631 13.57 -12.78 -22.70
CA GLU A 631 13.77 -13.70 -21.58
C GLU A 631 13.26 -15.11 -21.93
N LEU A 632 12.09 -15.20 -22.57
CA LEU A 632 11.55 -16.47 -23.03
C LEU A 632 12.45 -17.12 -24.09
N GLN A 633 12.98 -16.34 -25.04
CA GLN A 633 13.94 -16.84 -26.02
C GLN A 633 15.19 -17.41 -25.35
N ARG A 634 15.74 -16.70 -24.36
CA ARG A 634 16.90 -17.18 -23.59
C ARG A 634 16.60 -18.50 -22.88
N ARG A 635 15.43 -18.63 -22.25
CA ARG A 635 15.01 -19.86 -21.55
C ARG A 635 14.77 -21.02 -22.50
N LEU A 636 14.12 -20.79 -23.65
CA LEU A 636 13.87 -21.83 -24.64
C LEU A 636 15.15 -22.32 -25.31
N HIS A 637 16.07 -21.41 -25.67
CA HIS A 637 17.36 -21.78 -26.22
C HIS A 637 18.19 -22.62 -25.23
N ASN A 638 18.16 -22.28 -23.93
CA ASN A 638 18.81 -23.10 -22.90
C ASN A 638 18.20 -24.49 -22.76
N ALA A 639 16.92 -24.66 -23.12
CA ALA A 639 16.21 -25.94 -23.15
C ALA A 639 16.35 -26.68 -24.51
N GLY A 640 17.20 -26.18 -25.42
CA GLY A 640 17.42 -26.76 -26.75
C GLY A 640 16.29 -26.50 -27.76
N GLN A 641 15.34 -25.62 -27.42
CA GLN A 641 14.20 -25.27 -28.28
C GLN A 641 14.51 -24.00 -29.09
N GLN A 642 14.14 -23.97 -30.37
CA GLN A 642 14.39 -22.83 -31.24
C GLN A 642 13.26 -21.78 -31.13
N MET A 643 13.61 -20.51 -30.92
CA MET A 643 12.64 -19.41 -30.87
C MET A 643 13.07 -18.22 -31.74
N VAL A 644 12.17 -17.79 -32.63
CA VAL A 644 12.34 -16.64 -33.52
C VAL A 644 11.44 -15.48 -33.07
N ILE A 645 12.04 -14.32 -32.89
CA ILE A 645 11.32 -13.08 -32.56
C ILE A 645 11.14 -12.25 -33.84
N LEU A 646 9.89 -12.00 -34.22
CA LEU A 646 9.54 -11.23 -35.40
C LEU A 646 9.31 -9.76 -35.01
N PRO A 647 10.06 -8.81 -35.61
CA PRO A 647 9.85 -7.40 -35.32
C PRO A 647 8.53 -6.93 -35.94
N MET A 648 7.73 -6.23 -35.15
CA MET A 648 6.54 -5.51 -35.59
C MET A 648 6.78 -4.03 -35.34
N ARG A 649 7.01 -3.25 -36.41
CA ARG A 649 7.21 -1.80 -36.31
C ARG A 649 5.89 -1.09 -36.02
N LEU A 650 5.91 -0.15 -35.07
CA LEU A 650 4.77 0.63 -34.57
C LEU A 650 4.81 2.11 -34.97
#